data_AF-A0A1I6D7B3-F1
#
_entry.id   AF-A0A1I6D7B3-F1
#
_cell.length_a   1.000
_cell.length_b   1.000
_cell.length_c   1.000
_cell.angle_alpha   90.00
_cell.angle_beta   90.00
_cell.angle_gamma   90.00
#
_symmetry.space_group_name_H-M   'P 1'
#
loop_
_entity.id
_entity.type
_entity.pdbx_description
1 polymer ?
#
loop_
_entity_poly.entity_id
_entity_poly.type
_entity_poly.pdbx_seq_one_letter_code
_entity_poly.pdbx_strand_id
1 'polypeptide(L)'
;MNILNRKSHRYLAFKITLLIFLTTLLVPVLAFVFTGIEDSRAVAAEVYDDLALKAVRNNYNLYQGGKAVDGAYGFGAYDAYVLTQAGANLNTWVYDGTSFKDNVLNLIATTIANKDTENASSAKRVAYEYITAKRWGVEANTLTELLNILKAKQLASGDGSFDQNPYSDMSAFEALGRAGVIGEIDTAGAIAYILGEQDDATGKWCDFLSTAQAVRALTYLKNYSGDQAADVQSAIDKGVNWIQNQQQEDGSFTVSSVWGEFTFWDDKVIDTAEAIITLDLLGIDPATWISEASKSPVDYMKEKALNQDGTFGDYGTSLDNTMALETYLILGGNVAEDTALGISVNPSGAEIIVGDEQQYTAKVCKFDGNEEDVSQLTDWSIDNTDVATVNNSGLVTGVGVGDTVVTATYQSVSGSANVSVTGSVGNSGNNNQQGIIVPIKVIGKNKEILFEGDVTLKESKEWGVTAMGALHATGLSYTEDGGFVNSIAGQANSGMSGWMYKVNNSVPSVLASDKTVNEGDRIIWWYSTDPNSSGPAWDSLVKGNSATDNPAILEEYNNQVTDLQNKIAGGEITPSDAVEETIKIMNNVKNELASPETSVTEAGKTVRDLMEKIIASLIENKNATAVQAAAVLKPVVNDGVKIVLARPDGVDVAGELKNSLASQVRDIITKAGTISSAQLKVFGSDSTTTVSLPANILEQQLEQLSRAQRELSDILSGDRLQEIAVLARTPVQQLEVDLAGVAGQKANTELVVADDVARNLRESELKLAVRVSDGFTIVLSGTERADRQTVFTGHKPVMLAARDTDGLLDLIASGLFSQNEPASSAAEGYVLSVSQLDSAKADKLVRDANANSSSHLTLRPVGKAYTVTVKDLINKEVVNSLAEPLELEMSCRGLTEDPEITGIYRYQDGKFTYVGAKPDKTREMISAKTITGGTFTLLEYDKQFTDLAGHWAEKDIRVLSARHIVSGATPATFAPGQTATRAQCAALLVRALGIPKSNAGHTFTDVSQSAWYAGDVAAAVKAGIIKGTSAGTFSPDKGISRAELAVMISRVLESKTGREVSDLNKVLAKYTDAGQIPDWAKEWIALAVESGIVNGRTADTIVPKGMVNRAEVAVIIGRLLEHIE
;
A
#
# COMPACT_ATOMS: atom_id res chain seq x y z
N MET A 1 57.49 75.60 37.43
CA MET A 1 57.81 74.60 36.38
C MET A 1 58.38 73.30 36.98
N ASN A 2 57.76 72.71 38.02
CA ASN A 2 58.13 71.36 38.50
C ASN A 2 56.95 70.54 39.06
N ILE A 3 55.71 71.04 38.92
CA ILE A 3 54.48 70.36 39.39
C ILE A 3 53.90 69.43 38.31
N LEU A 4 54.28 69.62 37.04
CA LEU A 4 53.81 68.78 35.93
C LEU A 4 54.52 67.41 35.85
N ASN A 5 55.68 67.23 36.50
CA ASN A 5 56.43 65.96 36.43
C ASN A 5 56.15 64.99 37.60
N ARG A 6 55.42 65.40 38.65
CA ARG A 6 55.04 64.51 39.77
C ARG A 6 53.67 63.84 39.59
N LYS A 7 52.80 64.36 38.72
CA LYS A 7 51.46 63.78 38.48
C LYS A 7 51.49 62.59 37.50
N SER A 8 52.36 62.59 36.50
CA SER A 8 52.47 61.47 35.54
C SER A 8 53.00 60.19 36.20
N HIS A 9 54.02 60.29 37.06
CA HIS A 9 54.60 59.13 37.74
C HIS A 9 53.67 58.51 38.79
N ARG A 10 52.83 59.29 39.48
CA ARG A 10 51.82 58.74 40.41
C ARG A 10 50.67 58.05 39.67
N TYR A 11 50.29 58.56 38.51
CA TYR A 11 49.23 57.95 37.69
C TYR A 11 49.71 56.65 37.02
N LEU A 12 50.97 56.61 36.59
CA LEU A 12 51.58 55.41 36.02
C LEU A 12 51.84 54.33 37.09
N ALA A 13 52.32 54.72 38.27
CA ALA A 13 52.49 53.79 39.40
C ALA A 13 51.15 53.24 39.90
N PHE A 14 50.09 54.05 39.92
CA PHE A 14 48.74 53.59 40.27
C PHE A 14 48.18 52.62 39.22
N LYS A 15 48.37 52.89 37.92
CA LYS A 15 47.95 51.98 36.85
C LYS A 15 48.70 50.65 36.85
N ILE A 16 50.02 50.67 37.10
CA ILE A 16 50.81 49.43 37.17
C ILE A 16 50.44 48.63 38.41
N THR A 17 50.22 49.29 39.56
CA THR A 17 49.77 48.61 40.79
C THR A 17 48.36 48.04 40.63
N LEU A 18 47.45 48.77 39.98
CA LEU A 18 46.09 48.32 39.69
C LEU A 18 46.08 47.16 38.68
N LEU A 19 46.96 47.18 37.68
CA LEU A 19 47.10 46.11 36.69
C LEU A 19 47.72 44.84 37.29
N ILE A 20 48.71 44.99 38.19
CA ILE A 20 49.28 43.86 38.94
C ILE A 20 48.23 43.30 39.91
N PHE A 21 47.46 44.15 40.59
CA PHE A 21 46.41 43.70 41.50
C PHE A 21 45.27 42.97 40.76
N LEU A 22 44.81 43.50 39.61
CA LEU A 22 43.81 42.85 38.76
C LEU A 22 44.30 41.52 38.17
N THR A 23 45.57 41.43 37.77
CA THR A 23 46.11 40.16 37.23
C THR A 23 46.35 39.13 38.34
N THR A 24 46.78 39.52 39.54
CA THR A 24 46.96 38.58 40.66
C THR A 24 45.65 38.12 41.30
N LEU A 25 44.55 38.89 41.18
CA LEU A 25 43.23 38.47 41.65
C LEU A 25 42.42 37.71 40.59
N LEU A 26 42.64 37.94 39.29
CA LEU A 26 41.94 37.19 38.23
C LEU A 26 42.52 35.79 37.98
N VAL A 27 43.82 35.57 38.19
CA VAL A 27 44.45 34.27 37.87
C VAL A 27 43.94 33.12 38.77
N PRO A 28 43.70 33.28 40.09
CA PRO A 28 43.09 32.22 40.90
C PRO A 28 41.58 32.09 40.69
N VAL A 29 40.89 33.16 40.27
CA VAL A 29 39.44 33.13 39.98
C VAL A 29 39.17 32.48 38.63
N LEU A 30 40.03 32.68 37.61
CA LEU A 30 39.97 31.88 36.38
C LEU A 30 40.32 30.41 36.65
N ALA A 31 41.27 30.10 37.53
CA ALA A 31 41.58 28.71 37.86
C ALA A 31 40.43 27.97 38.58
N PHE A 32 39.58 28.69 39.35
CA PHE A 32 38.38 28.11 39.97
C PHE A 32 37.15 28.04 39.04
N VAL A 33 37.10 28.86 37.99
CA VAL A 33 36.09 28.74 36.91
C VAL A 33 36.44 27.60 35.94
N PHE A 34 37.71 27.19 35.87
CA PHE A 34 38.17 26.09 35.01
C PHE A 34 38.22 24.71 35.69
N THR A 35 37.89 24.60 36.98
CA THR A 35 37.65 23.29 37.65
C THR A 35 36.17 22.90 37.69
N GLY A 36 35.31 23.71 37.07
CA GLY A 36 33.89 23.42 36.82
C GLY A 36 33.58 23.24 35.33
N ILE A 37 34.56 22.81 34.54
CA ILE A 37 34.25 22.13 33.27
C ILE A 37 33.74 20.75 33.67
N GLU A 38 32.46 20.68 34.03
CA GLU A 38 31.67 19.56 33.55
C GLU A 38 31.83 19.59 32.02
N ASP A 39 32.34 18.48 31.52
CA ASP A 39 32.88 18.30 30.19
C ASP A 39 31.97 18.97 29.14
N SER A 40 32.44 20.02 28.45
CA SER A 40 31.66 20.62 27.36
C SER A 40 31.39 19.60 26.24
N ARG A 41 32.16 18.49 26.21
CA ARG A 41 31.85 17.32 25.38
C ARG A 41 30.70 16.47 25.94
N ALA A 42 30.51 16.39 27.27
CA ALA A 42 29.37 15.69 27.86
C ALA A 42 28.05 16.43 27.61
N VAL A 43 28.03 17.76 27.69
CA VAL A 43 26.83 18.56 27.37
C VAL A 43 26.52 18.54 25.86
N ALA A 44 27.53 18.45 25.00
CA ALA A 44 27.32 18.24 23.56
C ALA A 44 26.81 16.83 23.26
N ALA A 45 27.33 15.80 23.94
CA ALA A 45 26.88 14.41 23.82
C ALA A 45 25.40 14.26 24.21
N GLU A 46 24.96 14.86 25.33
CA GLU A 46 23.55 14.80 25.78
C GLU A 46 22.54 15.33 24.74
N VAL A 47 22.94 16.28 23.88
CA VAL A 47 22.04 16.81 22.84
C VAL A 47 21.88 15.84 21.66
N TYR A 48 22.94 15.09 21.32
CA TYR A 48 22.90 14.13 20.24
C TYR A 48 22.26 12.80 20.66
N ASP A 49 22.27 12.47 21.95
CA ASP A 49 21.59 11.29 22.50
C ASP A 49 20.08 11.30 22.18
N ASP A 50 19.39 12.44 22.37
CA ASP A 50 17.96 12.58 22.05
C ASP A 50 17.68 12.44 20.55
N LEU A 51 18.54 13.01 19.70
CA LEU A 51 18.42 12.93 18.25
C LEU A 51 18.70 11.51 17.73
N ALA A 52 19.72 10.84 18.27
CA ALA A 52 20.01 9.44 17.99
C ALA A 52 18.85 8.53 18.41
N LEU A 53 18.29 8.76 19.60
CA LEU A 53 17.11 8.02 20.08
C LEU A 53 15.90 8.21 19.16
N LYS A 54 15.62 9.43 18.70
CA LYS A 54 14.53 9.70 17.76
C LYS A 54 14.72 8.94 16.45
N ALA A 55 15.93 8.93 15.90
CA ALA A 55 16.23 8.18 14.69
C ALA A 55 16.03 6.66 14.87
N VAL A 56 16.46 6.10 16.01
CA VAL A 56 16.21 4.69 16.36
C VAL A 56 14.71 4.41 16.49
N ARG A 57 13.94 5.25 17.21
CA ARG A 57 12.50 5.07 17.39
C ARG A 57 11.73 5.18 16.07
N ASN A 58 12.11 6.09 15.18
CA ASN A 58 11.51 6.19 13.84
C ASN A 58 11.73 4.90 13.05
N ASN A 59 12.95 4.35 13.06
CA ASN A 59 13.24 3.07 12.41
C ASN A 59 12.49 1.89 13.08
N TYR A 60 12.41 1.85 14.41
CA TYR A 60 11.63 0.85 15.13
C TYR A 60 10.14 0.90 14.75
N ASN A 61 9.56 2.10 14.74
CA ASN A 61 8.15 2.32 14.40
C ASN A 61 7.84 1.98 12.93
N LEU A 62 8.73 2.33 11.99
CA LEU A 62 8.60 1.92 10.58
C LEU A 62 8.56 0.39 10.45
N TYR A 63 9.46 -0.32 11.15
CA TYR A 63 9.48 -1.78 11.12
C TYR A 63 8.24 -2.40 11.78
N GLN A 64 7.84 -1.92 12.96
CA GLN A 64 6.62 -2.37 13.66
C GLN A 64 5.34 -2.04 12.88
N GLY A 65 5.35 -0.98 12.06
CA GLY A 65 4.28 -0.62 11.14
C GLY A 65 4.22 -1.48 9.86
N GLY A 66 5.08 -2.50 9.74
CA GLY A 66 5.08 -3.45 8.64
C GLY A 66 5.87 -3.03 7.40
N LYS A 67 6.78 -2.06 7.53
CA LYS A 67 7.70 -1.71 6.45
C LYS A 67 8.64 -2.89 6.16
N ALA A 68 8.62 -3.37 4.93
CA ALA A 68 9.37 -4.56 4.51
C ALA A 68 10.89 -4.35 4.52
N VAL A 69 11.63 -5.43 4.83
CA VAL A 69 13.03 -5.62 4.44
C VAL A 69 13.04 -6.09 2.97
N ASP A 70 13.89 -5.51 2.13
CA ASP A 70 13.92 -5.72 0.66
C ASP A 70 12.73 -5.12 -0.12
N GLY A 71 12.21 -3.97 0.33
CA GLY A 71 11.23 -3.18 -0.42
C GLY A 71 11.87 -2.05 -1.23
N ALA A 72 11.24 -1.59 -2.32
CA ALA A 72 11.74 -0.48 -3.15
C ALA A 72 12.02 0.83 -2.37
N TYR A 73 11.37 1.00 -1.21
CA TYR A 73 11.64 2.07 -0.23
C TYR A 73 11.71 1.51 1.19
N GLY A 74 12.06 0.23 1.34
CA GLY A 74 12.10 -0.52 2.60
C GLY A 74 13.48 -0.55 3.23
N PHE A 75 13.63 -1.38 4.26
CA PHE A 75 14.91 -1.58 4.94
C PHE A 75 15.88 -2.43 4.12
N GLY A 76 17.16 -2.09 4.17
CA GLY A 76 18.27 -2.87 3.64
C GLY A 76 19.25 -3.32 4.73
N ALA A 77 20.28 -4.06 4.32
CA ALA A 77 21.32 -4.52 5.23
C ALA A 77 22.11 -3.36 5.88
N TYR A 78 22.22 -2.22 5.21
CA TYR A 78 22.90 -1.03 5.75
C TYR A 78 22.20 -0.45 6.98
N ASP A 79 20.87 -0.38 6.96
CA ASP A 79 20.07 0.05 8.12
C ASP A 79 20.35 -0.86 9.32
N ALA A 80 20.36 -2.17 9.09
CA ALA A 80 20.71 -3.16 10.12
C ALA A 80 22.13 -2.99 10.64
N TYR A 81 23.10 -2.66 9.78
CA TYR A 81 24.48 -2.39 10.19
C TYR A 81 24.56 -1.21 11.14
N VAL A 82 24.01 -0.05 10.76
CA VAL A 82 24.07 1.18 11.57
C VAL A 82 23.28 1.02 12.88
N LEU A 83 22.08 0.44 12.85
CA LEU A 83 21.31 0.16 14.06
C LEU A 83 22.07 -0.77 15.02
N THR A 84 22.77 -1.78 14.49
CA THR A 84 23.63 -2.66 15.30
C THR A 84 24.85 -1.91 15.84
N GLN A 85 25.40 -0.94 15.10
CA GLN A 85 26.47 -0.09 15.61
C GLN A 85 26.00 0.81 16.75
N ALA A 86 24.76 1.30 16.69
CA ALA A 86 24.14 2.08 17.76
C ALA A 86 23.92 1.24 19.03
N GLY A 87 23.89 -0.10 18.93
CA GLY A 87 23.64 -1.01 20.05
C GLY A 87 22.26 -1.68 20.03
N ALA A 88 21.45 -1.47 18.99
CA ALA A 88 20.11 -2.03 18.90
C ALA A 88 20.15 -3.56 18.79
N ASN A 89 19.35 -4.26 19.61
CA ASN A 89 19.19 -5.70 19.50
C ASN A 89 18.06 -6.07 18.52
N LEU A 90 18.42 -6.17 17.24
CA LEU A 90 17.47 -6.40 16.15
C LEU A 90 16.81 -7.80 16.12
N ASN A 91 17.20 -8.72 17.02
CA ASN A 91 16.46 -9.99 17.21
C ASN A 91 15.08 -9.77 17.84
N THR A 92 14.92 -8.65 18.56
CA THR A 92 13.73 -8.35 19.38
C THR A 92 12.77 -7.40 18.68
N TRP A 93 13.21 -6.83 17.55
CA TRP A 93 12.38 -6.08 16.64
C TRP A 93 11.61 -7.10 15.81
N VAL A 94 10.48 -7.57 16.33
CA VAL A 94 9.66 -8.62 15.70
C VAL A 94 8.43 -7.99 15.07
N TYR A 95 8.18 -8.32 13.81
CA TYR A 95 6.96 -8.00 13.09
C TYR A 95 6.50 -9.25 12.33
N ASP A 96 5.22 -9.57 12.39
CA ASP A 96 4.63 -10.78 11.78
C ASP A 96 5.41 -12.07 12.13
N GLY A 97 5.81 -12.20 13.40
CA GLY A 97 6.53 -13.37 13.92
C GLY A 97 8.00 -13.50 13.47
N THR A 98 8.53 -12.57 12.67
CA THR A 98 9.92 -12.60 12.19
C THR A 98 10.70 -11.38 12.69
N SER A 99 11.92 -11.59 13.19
CA SER A 99 12.77 -10.49 13.64
C SER A 99 13.39 -9.72 12.46
N PHE A 100 13.74 -8.45 12.68
CA PHE A 100 14.45 -7.66 11.67
C PHE A 100 15.74 -8.38 11.28
N LYS A 101 16.49 -8.90 12.27
CA LYS A 101 17.71 -9.66 12.02
C LYS A 101 17.46 -10.88 11.12
N ASP A 102 16.43 -11.68 11.41
CA ASP A 102 16.11 -12.87 10.60
C ASP A 102 15.73 -12.49 9.18
N ASN A 103 14.99 -11.41 8.98
CA ASN A 103 14.67 -10.89 7.65
C ASN A 103 15.93 -10.51 6.86
N VAL A 104 16.94 -9.89 7.49
CA VAL A 104 18.22 -9.58 6.83
C VAL A 104 19.06 -10.84 6.59
N LEU A 105 19.03 -11.84 7.48
CA LEU A 105 19.68 -13.13 7.25
C LEU A 105 19.05 -13.89 6.08
N ASN A 106 17.73 -13.84 5.95
CA ASN A 106 17.01 -14.38 4.79
C ASN A 106 17.37 -13.62 3.50
N LEU A 107 17.59 -12.31 3.60
CA LEU A 107 18.09 -11.48 2.50
C LEU A 107 19.44 -11.98 1.99
N ILE A 108 20.39 -12.18 2.92
CA ILE A 108 21.73 -12.69 2.64
C ILE A 108 21.67 -14.08 1.98
N ALA A 109 20.84 -14.98 2.52
CA ALA A 109 20.65 -16.31 1.95
C ALA A 109 20.11 -16.24 0.51
N THR A 110 19.17 -15.33 0.25
CA THR A 110 18.58 -15.11 -1.08
C THR A 110 19.62 -14.58 -2.07
N THR A 111 20.44 -13.61 -1.65
CA THR A 111 21.53 -13.07 -2.45
C THR A 111 22.54 -14.15 -2.85
N ILE A 112 22.93 -15.01 -1.90
CA ILE A 112 23.83 -16.15 -2.18
C ILE A 112 23.18 -17.14 -3.15
N ALA A 113 21.91 -17.46 -2.97
CA ALA A 113 21.18 -18.40 -3.83
C ALA A 113 21.05 -17.91 -5.28
N ASN A 114 20.90 -16.59 -5.47
CA ASN A 114 20.64 -15.97 -6.78
C ASN A 114 21.91 -15.54 -7.53
N LYS A 115 23.11 -15.74 -6.97
CA LYS A 115 24.38 -15.19 -7.48
C LYS A 115 24.70 -15.48 -8.96
N ASP A 116 24.22 -16.60 -9.49
CA ASP A 116 24.46 -17.05 -10.88
C ASP A 116 23.21 -16.96 -11.77
N THR A 117 22.21 -16.15 -11.35
CA THR A 117 20.91 -16.03 -12.05
C THR A 117 20.70 -14.62 -12.60
N GLU A 118 19.67 -14.44 -13.43
CA GLU A 118 19.23 -13.10 -13.88
C GLU A 118 18.77 -12.19 -12.72
N ASN A 119 18.49 -12.77 -11.55
CA ASN A 119 18.09 -12.05 -10.33
C ASN A 119 19.27 -11.79 -9.37
N ALA A 120 20.51 -11.87 -9.85
CA ALA A 120 21.69 -11.58 -9.03
C ALA A 120 21.66 -10.13 -8.51
N SER A 121 21.95 -9.97 -7.21
CA SER A 121 21.92 -8.67 -6.54
C SER A 121 23.07 -7.74 -7.00
N SER A 122 22.89 -6.44 -6.83
CA SER A 122 23.94 -5.44 -7.08
C SER A 122 25.10 -5.55 -6.08
N ALA A 123 26.28 -5.11 -6.49
CA ALA A 123 27.47 -5.07 -5.66
C ALA A 123 27.26 -4.27 -4.37
N LYS A 124 26.56 -3.12 -4.44
CA LYS A 124 26.17 -2.34 -3.25
C LYS A 124 25.42 -3.20 -2.24
N ARG A 125 24.41 -3.94 -2.68
CA ARG A 125 23.61 -4.81 -1.80
C ARG A 125 24.46 -5.92 -1.18
N VAL A 126 25.25 -6.62 -1.99
CA VAL A 126 26.13 -7.71 -1.52
C VAL A 126 27.16 -7.18 -0.51
N ALA A 127 27.73 -6.00 -0.72
CA ALA A 127 28.71 -5.40 0.18
C ALA A 127 28.08 -4.94 1.51
N TYR A 128 26.90 -4.33 1.48
CA TYR A 128 26.16 -4.00 2.71
C TYR A 128 25.75 -5.26 3.49
N GLU A 129 25.30 -6.30 2.80
CA GLU A 129 25.07 -7.61 3.41
C GLU A 129 26.34 -8.20 4.06
N TYR A 130 27.50 -8.04 3.43
CA TYR A 130 28.79 -8.48 3.97
C TYR A 130 29.16 -7.75 5.27
N ILE A 131 29.10 -6.42 5.29
CA ILE A 131 29.50 -5.65 6.49
C ILE A 131 28.57 -5.95 7.67
N THR A 132 27.27 -6.12 7.41
CA THR A 132 26.27 -6.47 8.43
C THR A 132 26.50 -7.89 8.96
N ALA A 133 26.67 -8.87 8.06
CA ALA A 133 26.97 -10.24 8.44
C ALA A 133 28.27 -10.34 9.26
N LYS A 134 29.30 -9.59 8.87
CA LYS A 134 30.57 -9.53 9.60
C LYS A 134 30.39 -8.93 10.99
N ARG A 135 29.61 -7.85 11.11
CA ARG A 135 29.30 -7.21 12.39
C ARG A 135 28.54 -8.14 13.34
N TRP A 136 27.67 -8.99 12.82
CA TRP A 136 26.93 -9.99 13.60
C TRP A 136 27.71 -11.28 13.89
N GLY A 137 28.91 -11.45 13.33
CA GLY A 137 29.68 -12.67 13.48
C GLY A 137 29.02 -13.89 12.84
N VAL A 138 28.32 -13.70 11.70
CA VAL A 138 27.78 -14.79 10.88
C VAL A 138 28.92 -15.71 10.41
N GLU A 139 28.61 -16.98 10.13
CA GLU A 139 29.59 -18.00 9.78
C GLU A 139 30.56 -17.58 8.67
N ALA A 140 31.83 -17.98 8.80
CA ALA A 140 32.90 -17.62 7.87
C ALA A 140 32.62 -18.04 6.42
N ASN A 141 31.85 -19.11 6.21
CA ASN A 141 31.44 -19.56 4.88
C ASN A 141 30.54 -18.53 4.19
N THR A 142 29.53 -18.00 4.88
CA THR A 142 28.64 -16.96 4.35
C THR A 142 29.42 -15.70 3.96
N LEU A 143 30.35 -15.26 4.82
CA LEU A 143 31.24 -14.13 4.53
C LEU A 143 32.11 -14.41 3.29
N THR A 144 32.65 -15.62 3.18
CA THR A 144 33.45 -16.04 2.03
C THR A 144 32.62 -16.05 0.75
N GLU A 145 31.37 -16.51 0.80
CA GLU A 145 30.47 -16.53 -0.35
C GLU A 145 30.12 -15.13 -0.83
N LEU A 146 29.71 -14.23 0.06
CA LEU A 146 29.41 -12.82 -0.29
C LEU A 146 30.64 -12.13 -0.90
N LEU A 147 31.82 -12.35 -0.32
CA LEU A 147 33.06 -11.78 -0.85
C LEU A 147 33.41 -12.38 -2.22
N ASN A 148 33.19 -13.69 -2.42
CA ASN A 148 33.41 -14.34 -3.72
C ASN A 148 32.46 -13.82 -4.80
N ILE A 149 31.22 -13.46 -4.45
CA ILE A 149 30.28 -12.82 -5.38
C ILE A 149 30.87 -11.48 -5.87
N LEU A 150 31.39 -10.65 -4.97
CA LEU A 150 32.03 -9.38 -5.32
C LEU A 150 33.29 -9.60 -6.17
N LYS A 151 34.17 -10.53 -5.80
CA LYS A 151 35.36 -10.87 -6.61
C LYS A 151 34.98 -11.37 -8.01
N ALA A 152 33.92 -12.17 -8.13
CA ALA A 152 33.45 -12.68 -9.41
C ALA A 152 32.86 -11.56 -10.29
N LYS A 153 32.08 -10.65 -9.72
CA LYS A 153 31.59 -9.45 -10.40
C LYS A 153 32.74 -8.60 -10.93
N GLN A 154 33.74 -8.36 -10.09
CA GLN A 154 34.91 -7.56 -10.47
C GLN A 154 35.75 -8.21 -11.57
N LEU A 155 35.87 -9.54 -11.54
CA LEU A 155 36.53 -10.28 -12.61
C LEU A 155 35.74 -10.22 -13.92
N ALA A 156 34.40 -10.26 -13.84
CA ALA A 156 33.52 -10.27 -15.00
C ALA A 156 33.46 -8.92 -15.72
N SER A 157 33.53 -7.79 -15.00
CA SER A 157 33.59 -6.45 -15.60
C SER A 157 34.89 -6.23 -16.38
N GLY A 158 36.01 -6.69 -15.83
CA GLY A 158 37.33 -6.63 -16.46
C GLY A 158 37.98 -5.24 -16.50
N ASP A 159 37.32 -4.21 -15.97
CA ASP A 159 37.81 -2.83 -15.85
C ASP A 159 38.11 -2.40 -14.40
N GLY A 160 37.89 -3.31 -13.44
CA GLY A 160 38.10 -3.06 -12.01
C GLY A 160 36.85 -2.61 -11.24
N SER A 161 35.75 -2.29 -11.93
CA SER A 161 34.41 -2.07 -11.34
C SER A 161 33.76 -3.39 -10.90
N PHE A 162 32.63 -3.39 -10.18
CA PHE A 162 31.86 -4.62 -9.98
C PHE A 162 30.71 -4.74 -10.99
N ASP A 163 29.87 -3.72 -11.07
CA ASP A 163 28.66 -3.71 -11.91
C ASP A 163 28.75 -2.72 -13.09
N GLN A 164 29.92 -2.08 -13.32
CA GLN A 164 30.08 -0.96 -14.26
C GLN A 164 29.10 0.18 -13.99
N ASN A 165 28.82 0.42 -12.71
CA ASN A 165 27.83 1.37 -12.26
C ASN A 165 28.36 2.11 -11.02
N PRO A 166 28.82 3.36 -11.15
CA PRO A 166 29.38 4.13 -10.05
C PRO A 166 28.46 4.21 -8.81
N TYR A 167 27.13 4.24 -9.00
CA TYR A 167 26.15 4.25 -7.90
C TYR A 167 26.15 2.97 -7.06
N SER A 168 26.52 1.83 -7.66
CA SER A 168 26.64 0.54 -6.97
C SER A 168 28.06 0.34 -6.45
N ASP A 169 29.04 0.68 -7.29
CA ASP A 169 30.44 0.33 -7.10
C ASP A 169 31.10 1.16 -6.00
N MET A 170 30.86 2.48 -5.95
CA MET A 170 31.46 3.34 -4.91
C MET A 170 31.02 2.94 -3.51
N SER A 171 29.71 2.67 -3.33
CA SER A 171 29.18 2.14 -2.06
C SER A 171 29.80 0.79 -1.71
N ALA A 172 29.99 -0.10 -2.69
CA ALA A 172 30.55 -1.42 -2.45
C ALA A 172 32.03 -1.37 -2.02
N PHE A 173 32.85 -0.55 -2.68
CA PHE A 173 34.25 -0.36 -2.28
C PHE A 173 34.35 0.26 -0.88
N GLU A 174 33.55 1.29 -0.61
CA GLU A 174 33.51 1.96 0.68
C GLU A 174 33.13 0.99 1.82
N ALA A 175 32.11 0.17 1.61
CA ALA A 175 31.66 -0.83 2.58
C ALA A 175 32.76 -1.89 2.86
N LEU A 176 33.45 -2.38 1.83
CA LEU A 176 34.58 -3.30 2.02
C LEU A 176 35.74 -2.63 2.78
N GLY A 177 35.94 -1.33 2.57
CA GLY A 177 36.88 -0.49 3.30
C GLY A 177 36.54 -0.43 4.80
N ARG A 178 35.29 -0.11 5.14
CA ARG A 178 34.78 -0.12 6.51
C ARG A 178 34.92 -1.49 7.18
N ALA A 179 34.67 -2.56 6.44
CA ALA A 179 34.86 -3.91 6.94
C ALA A 179 36.33 -4.31 7.07
N GLY A 180 37.29 -3.52 6.58
CA GLY A 180 38.71 -3.82 6.65
C GLY A 180 39.11 -5.01 5.78
N VAL A 181 38.38 -5.28 4.69
CA VAL A 181 38.63 -6.39 3.76
C VAL A 181 38.78 -5.92 2.32
N ILE A 182 38.90 -4.62 2.09
CA ILE A 182 39.10 -4.05 0.75
C ILE A 182 40.37 -4.59 0.05
N GLY A 183 41.36 -5.09 0.80
CA GLY A 183 42.54 -5.74 0.23
C GLY A 183 42.28 -7.13 -0.38
N GLU A 184 41.08 -7.67 -0.23
CA GLU A 184 40.70 -8.99 -0.75
C GLU A 184 40.22 -8.96 -2.20
N ILE A 185 39.87 -7.79 -2.72
CA ILE A 185 39.46 -7.58 -4.12
C ILE A 185 40.67 -7.16 -4.97
N ASP A 186 40.49 -7.01 -6.29
CA ASP A 186 41.50 -6.40 -7.15
C ASP A 186 41.59 -4.90 -6.85
N THR A 187 42.50 -4.54 -5.94
CA THR A 187 42.71 -3.15 -5.51
C THR A 187 43.33 -2.28 -6.59
N ALA A 188 44.14 -2.86 -7.49
CA ALA A 188 44.76 -2.09 -8.57
C ALA A 188 43.70 -1.72 -9.62
N GLY A 189 42.85 -2.69 -10.00
CA GLY A 189 41.69 -2.45 -10.84
C GLY A 189 40.71 -1.46 -10.22
N ALA A 190 40.38 -1.62 -8.94
CA ALA A 190 39.48 -0.70 -8.23
C ALA A 190 40.00 0.75 -8.24
N ILE A 191 41.30 0.96 -7.95
CA ILE A 191 41.92 2.29 -7.99
C ILE A 191 41.87 2.88 -9.40
N ALA A 192 42.22 2.09 -10.42
CA ALA A 192 42.17 2.54 -11.80
C ALA A 192 40.76 2.94 -12.24
N TYR A 193 39.76 2.14 -11.88
CA TYR A 193 38.34 2.43 -12.14
C TYR A 193 37.89 3.71 -11.43
N ILE A 194 38.09 3.82 -10.11
CA ILE A 194 37.61 4.98 -9.35
C ILE A 194 38.28 6.27 -9.83
N LEU A 195 39.58 6.24 -10.12
CA LEU A 195 40.28 7.40 -10.69
C LEU A 195 39.77 7.75 -12.09
N GLY A 196 39.45 6.74 -12.92
CA GLY A 196 38.95 6.93 -14.28
C GLY A 196 37.54 7.53 -14.35
N GLU A 197 36.71 7.31 -13.33
CA GLU A 197 35.36 7.86 -13.23
C GLU A 197 35.32 9.30 -12.67
N GLN A 198 36.45 9.83 -12.17
CA GLN A 198 36.48 11.19 -11.63
C GLN A 198 36.42 12.22 -12.76
N ASP A 199 35.50 13.18 -12.67
CA ASP A 199 35.48 14.33 -13.56
C ASP A 199 36.68 15.24 -13.26
N ASP A 200 37.61 15.33 -14.21
CA ASP A 200 38.85 16.09 -14.04
C ASP A 200 38.65 17.60 -13.85
N ALA A 201 37.56 18.17 -14.38
CA ALA A 201 37.30 19.60 -14.35
C ALA A 201 36.72 20.05 -13.01
N THR A 202 35.89 19.20 -12.40
CA THR A 202 35.12 19.52 -11.20
C THR A 202 35.60 18.76 -9.96
N GLY A 203 36.25 17.62 -10.14
CA GLY A 203 36.72 16.75 -9.05
C GLY A 203 35.65 15.81 -8.48
N LYS A 204 34.42 15.83 -9.03
CA LYS A 204 33.31 15.00 -8.57
C LYS A 204 33.23 13.66 -9.30
N TRP A 205 32.45 12.76 -8.74
CA TRP A 205 31.86 11.62 -9.44
C TRP A 205 30.39 11.94 -9.76
N CYS A 206 29.58 10.93 -10.13
CA CYS A 206 28.23 11.11 -10.67
C CYS A 206 27.37 12.14 -9.91
N ASP A 207 27.22 11.97 -8.61
CA ASP A 207 26.43 12.80 -7.70
C ASP A 207 27.18 13.04 -6.36
N PHE A 208 26.52 13.69 -5.40
CA PHE A 208 27.11 13.98 -4.10
C PHE A 208 27.45 12.69 -3.34
N LEU A 209 26.48 11.78 -3.25
CA LEU A 209 26.60 10.48 -2.60
C LEU A 209 27.82 9.69 -3.13
N SER A 210 27.90 9.50 -4.44
CA SER A 210 28.98 8.74 -5.08
C SER A 210 30.33 9.45 -4.91
N THR A 211 30.35 10.79 -4.89
CA THR A 211 31.58 11.56 -4.65
C THR A 211 32.10 11.35 -3.24
N ALA A 212 31.24 11.45 -2.23
CA ALA A 212 31.58 11.21 -0.84
C ALA A 212 32.08 9.77 -0.64
N GLN A 213 31.37 8.78 -1.21
CA GLN A 213 31.75 7.37 -1.15
C GLN A 213 33.06 7.07 -1.88
N ALA A 214 33.31 7.69 -3.04
CA ALA A 214 34.56 7.55 -3.78
C ALA A 214 35.76 8.09 -2.97
N VAL A 215 35.61 9.26 -2.34
CA VAL A 215 36.63 9.82 -1.44
C VAL A 215 36.95 8.85 -0.30
N ARG A 216 35.93 8.26 0.33
CA ARG A 216 36.12 7.28 1.41
C ARG A 216 36.75 5.98 0.90
N ALA A 217 36.29 5.45 -0.23
CA ALA A 217 36.85 4.26 -0.86
C ALA A 217 38.34 4.45 -1.21
N LEU A 218 38.70 5.57 -1.83
CA LEU A 218 40.11 5.93 -2.13
C LEU A 218 40.94 6.09 -0.86
N THR A 219 40.35 6.62 0.22
CA THR A 219 41.03 6.73 1.51
C THR A 219 41.42 5.35 2.06
N TYR A 220 40.53 4.36 1.97
CA TYR A 220 40.85 2.97 2.32
C TYR A 220 41.84 2.31 1.35
N LEU A 221 41.73 2.61 0.06
CA LEU A 221 42.59 2.07 -1.00
C LEU A 221 43.99 2.70 -1.05
N LYS A 222 44.21 3.84 -0.38
CA LYS A 222 45.46 4.60 -0.44
C LYS A 222 46.71 3.75 -0.17
N ASN A 223 46.62 2.79 0.74
CA ASN A 223 47.74 1.89 1.07
C ASN A 223 48.06 0.84 -0.01
N TYR A 224 47.17 0.66 -0.99
CA TYR A 224 47.30 -0.29 -2.11
C TYR A 224 47.69 0.40 -3.43
N SER A 225 47.80 1.73 -3.42
CA SER A 225 47.99 2.55 -4.63
C SER A 225 49.37 2.44 -5.28
N GLY A 226 50.38 1.96 -4.57
CA GLY A 226 51.75 1.82 -5.11
C GLY A 226 52.24 3.14 -5.72
N ASP A 227 52.59 3.10 -7.00
CA ASP A 227 53.08 4.28 -7.74
C ASP A 227 52.00 5.34 -8.00
N GLN A 228 50.70 4.99 -7.85
CA GLN A 228 49.56 5.91 -8.03
C GLN A 228 49.19 6.67 -6.74
N ALA A 229 49.99 6.57 -5.67
CA ALA A 229 49.68 7.20 -4.38
C ALA A 229 49.46 8.72 -4.47
N ALA A 230 50.20 9.39 -5.35
CA ALA A 230 50.04 10.82 -5.60
C ALA A 230 48.71 11.13 -6.32
N ASP A 231 48.34 10.31 -7.30
CA ASP A 231 47.10 10.47 -8.07
C ASP A 231 45.88 10.21 -7.18
N VAL A 232 45.94 9.16 -6.34
CA VAL A 232 44.90 8.86 -5.34
C VAL A 232 44.74 10.02 -4.36
N GLN A 233 45.84 10.57 -3.82
CA GLN A 233 45.75 11.72 -2.94
C GLN A 233 45.16 12.95 -3.66
N SER A 234 45.58 13.20 -4.91
CA SER A 234 45.04 14.29 -5.70
C SER A 234 43.54 14.13 -5.96
N ALA A 235 43.06 12.92 -6.21
CA ALA A 235 41.65 12.64 -6.43
C ALA A 235 40.83 12.85 -5.15
N ILE A 236 41.35 12.41 -4.00
CA ILE A 236 40.76 12.68 -2.67
C ILE A 236 40.66 14.19 -2.45
N ASP A 237 41.75 14.94 -2.65
CA ASP A 237 41.79 16.39 -2.41
C ASP A 237 40.79 17.14 -3.31
N LYS A 238 40.70 16.75 -4.59
CA LYS A 238 39.72 17.30 -5.55
C LYS A 238 38.29 17.01 -5.10
N GLY A 239 37.99 15.77 -4.72
CA GLY A 239 36.65 15.36 -4.26
C GLY A 239 36.23 16.10 -2.98
N VAL A 240 37.12 16.17 -1.99
CA VAL A 240 36.86 16.89 -0.73
C VAL A 240 36.60 18.38 -0.99
N ASN A 241 37.40 19.01 -1.85
CA ASN A 241 37.19 20.41 -2.25
C ASN A 241 35.83 20.59 -2.93
N TRP A 242 35.45 19.68 -3.84
CA TRP A 242 34.15 19.72 -4.49
C TRP A 242 32.99 19.60 -3.48
N ILE A 243 33.06 18.66 -2.54
CA ILE A 243 32.06 18.48 -1.46
C ILE A 243 31.95 19.77 -0.65
N GLN A 244 33.08 20.34 -0.22
CA GLN A 244 33.09 21.58 0.57
C GLN A 244 32.38 22.73 -0.15
N ASN A 245 32.54 22.83 -1.48
CA ASN A 245 31.91 23.87 -2.28
C ASN A 245 30.39 23.70 -2.47
N GLN A 246 29.78 22.61 -2.01
CA GLN A 246 28.32 22.42 -2.02
C GLN A 246 27.64 22.87 -0.72
N GLN A 247 28.42 23.42 0.22
CA GLN A 247 27.87 23.88 1.51
C GLN A 247 26.92 25.07 1.32
N GLN A 248 25.75 24.98 1.94
CA GLN A 248 24.72 26.02 1.95
C GLN A 248 24.91 26.99 3.11
N GLU A 249 24.24 28.15 3.05
CA GLU A 249 24.31 29.16 4.11
C GLU A 249 23.93 28.60 5.49
N ASP A 250 22.94 27.72 5.58
CA ASP A 250 22.50 27.15 6.85
C ASP A 250 23.36 25.98 7.36
N GLY A 251 24.48 25.71 6.70
CA GLY A 251 25.44 24.68 7.07
C GLY A 251 25.18 23.32 6.43
N SER A 252 24.02 23.11 5.80
CA SER A 252 23.71 21.85 5.10
C SER A 252 24.55 21.69 3.84
N PHE A 253 24.64 20.47 3.33
CA PHE A 253 25.05 20.20 1.95
C PHE A 253 23.84 19.83 1.12
N THR A 254 23.83 20.25 -0.14
CA THR A 254 22.91 19.76 -1.16
C THR A 254 23.46 20.15 -2.51
N VAL A 255 23.29 19.29 -3.51
CA VAL A 255 23.61 19.64 -4.90
C VAL A 255 22.33 20.01 -5.62
N SER A 256 22.38 21.18 -6.23
CA SER A 256 21.39 21.63 -7.19
C SER A 256 21.64 20.85 -8.50
N SER A 257 20.90 19.76 -8.70
CA SER A 257 20.98 18.96 -9.91
C SER A 257 20.15 19.62 -11.00
N VAL A 258 20.82 20.13 -12.03
CA VAL A 258 20.16 20.76 -13.16
C VAL A 258 19.96 19.72 -14.24
N TRP A 259 18.70 19.31 -14.45
CA TRP A 259 18.34 18.44 -15.58
C TRP A 259 17.49 19.24 -16.56
N GLY A 260 18.16 19.91 -17.51
CA GLY A 260 17.54 20.91 -18.37
C GLY A 260 17.47 22.28 -17.71
N GLU A 261 16.27 22.84 -17.49
CA GLU A 261 16.07 24.14 -16.83
C GLU A 261 15.60 24.01 -15.37
N PHE A 262 15.29 22.80 -14.92
CA PHE A 262 14.87 22.53 -13.54
C PHE A 262 16.08 22.22 -12.66
N THR A 263 16.11 22.87 -11.51
CA THR A 263 17.09 22.61 -10.45
C THR A 263 16.40 21.80 -9.36
N PHE A 264 16.72 20.51 -9.27
CA PHE A 264 16.30 19.64 -8.16
C PHE A 264 17.32 19.75 -7.04
N TRP A 265 16.86 19.67 -5.80
CA TRP A 265 17.73 19.67 -4.63
C TRP A 265 17.73 18.26 -4.05
N ASP A 266 18.92 17.67 -3.95
CA ASP A 266 19.13 16.40 -3.28
C ASP A 266 18.78 16.52 -1.79
N ASP A 267 18.49 15.39 -1.12
CA ASP A 267 18.07 15.41 0.29
C ASP A 267 19.21 15.95 1.17
N LYS A 268 18.95 17.11 1.79
CA LYS A 268 19.94 17.84 2.58
C LYS A 268 20.45 17.05 3.77
N VAL A 269 19.64 16.19 4.38
CA VAL A 269 20.07 15.37 5.51
C VAL A 269 21.01 14.27 5.04
N ILE A 270 20.72 13.62 3.91
CA ILE A 270 21.59 12.60 3.34
C ILE A 270 22.93 13.20 2.92
N ASP A 271 22.93 14.29 2.14
CA ASP A 271 24.16 14.94 1.69
C ASP A 271 24.99 15.48 2.87
N THR A 272 24.33 16.05 3.87
CA THR A 272 25.04 16.53 5.06
C THR A 272 25.64 15.40 5.87
N ALA A 273 24.92 14.28 6.03
CA ALA A 273 25.43 13.09 6.69
C ALA A 273 26.66 12.52 5.94
N GLU A 274 26.57 12.38 4.62
CA GLU A 274 27.64 11.92 3.76
C GLU A 274 28.91 12.79 3.87
N ALA A 275 28.75 14.11 3.96
CA ALA A 275 29.86 15.01 4.22
C ALA A 275 30.49 14.73 5.60
N ILE A 276 29.69 14.66 6.66
CA ILE A 276 30.19 14.46 8.04
C ILE A 276 30.91 13.13 8.18
N ILE A 277 30.34 12.05 7.65
CA ILE A 277 30.95 10.71 7.63
C ILE A 277 32.30 10.74 6.89
N THR A 278 32.39 11.49 5.78
CA THR A 278 33.64 11.65 5.02
C THR A 278 34.70 12.39 5.82
N LEU A 279 34.31 13.49 6.49
CA LEU A 279 35.22 14.30 7.29
C LEU A 279 35.76 13.52 8.50
N ASP A 280 34.91 12.76 9.17
CA ASP A 280 35.33 11.89 10.28
C ASP A 280 36.39 10.88 9.84
N LEU A 281 36.18 10.19 8.72
CA LEU A 281 37.17 9.25 8.18
C LEU A 281 38.51 9.91 7.83
N LEU A 282 38.47 11.16 7.35
CA LEU A 282 39.66 11.95 7.02
C LEU A 282 40.33 12.57 8.26
N GLY A 283 39.74 12.46 9.45
CA GLY A 283 40.21 13.10 10.67
C GLY A 283 40.05 14.61 10.67
N ILE A 284 39.09 15.13 9.90
CA ILE A 284 38.73 16.54 9.83
C ILE A 284 37.51 16.77 10.73
N ASP A 285 37.60 17.73 11.64
CA ASP A 285 36.47 18.09 12.49
C ASP A 285 35.37 18.76 11.66
N PRO A 286 34.16 18.18 11.53
CA PRO A 286 33.09 18.73 10.70
C PRO A 286 32.62 20.11 11.17
N ALA A 287 32.81 20.47 12.44
CA ALA A 287 32.48 21.80 12.95
C ALA A 287 33.39 22.90 12.38
N THR A 288 34.51 22.55 11.73
CA THR A 288 35.44 23.51 11.13
C THR A 288 35.05 23.95 9.73
N TRP A 289 34.15 23.23 9.06
CA TRP A 289 33.59 23.61 7.77
C TRP A 289 32.47 24.61 7.99
N ILE A 290 32.80 25.91 7.94
CA ILE A 290 31.88 27.00 8.29
C ILE A 290 31.41 27.72 7.02
N SER A 291 30.08 27.82 6.85
CA SER A 291 29.44 28.59 5.79
C SER A 291 29.67 30.10 5.96
N GLU A 292 29.34 30.90 4.94
CA GLU A 292 29.38 32.37 5.04
C GLU A 292 28.50 32.92 6.17
N ALA A 293 27.40 32.24 6.51
CA ALA A 293 26.52 32.61 7.62
C ALA A 293 27.00 32.08 8.99
N SER A 294 28.25 31.61 9.08
CA SER A 294 28.84 31.06 10.30
C SER A 294 28.13 29.81 10.83
N LYS A 295 27.61 28.95 9.94
CA LYS A 295 26.97 27.68 10.28
C LYS A 295 27.77 26.50 9.77
N SER A 296 27.90 25.48 10.60
CA SER A 296 28.55 24.21 10.27
C SER A 296 27.53 23.13 9.87
N PRO A 297 27.98 22.02 9.26
CA PRO A 297 27.17 20.82 9.03
C PRO A 297 26.62 20.25 10.33
N VAL A 298 27.41 20.38 11.41
CA VAL A 298 27.02 19.97 12.76
C VAL A 298 25.87 20.83 13.29
N ASP A 299 25.88 22.14 13.01
CA ASP A 299 24.77 23.03 13.38
C ASP A 299 23.50 22.68 12.63
N TYR A 300 23.59 22.37 11.33
CA TYR A 300 22.43 21.92 10.55
C TYR A 300 21.82 20.63 11.10
N MET A 301 22.65 19.61 11.33
CA MET A 301 22.18 18.34 11.89
C MET A 301 21.52 18.53 13.26
N LYS A 302 22.07 19.41 14.09
CA LYS A 302 21.54 19.71 15.41
C LYS A 302 20.22 20.50 15.38
N GLU A 303 20.10 21.49 14.50
CA GLU A 303 19.03 22.49 14.57
C GLU A 303 17.89 22.26 13.56
N LYS A 304 18.15 21.54 12.46
CA LYS A 304 17.25 21.50 11.30
C LYS A 304 17.01 20.13 10.68
N ALA A 305 17.88 19.14 10.90
CA ALA A 305 17.68 17.82 10.29
C ALA A 305 16.42 17.11 10.80
N LEU A 306 15.97 17.40 12.03
CA LEU A 306 14.70 16.92 12.57
C LEU A 306 13.56 17.90 12.24
N ASN A 307 12.56 17.41 11.51
CA ASN A 307 11.36 18.16 11.17
C ASN A 307 10.40 18.33 12.36
N GLN A 308 9.46 19.27 12.22
CA GLN A 308 8.43 19.51 13.25
C GLN A 308 7.50 18.31 13.49
N ASP A 309 7.37 17.42 12.50
CA ASP A 309 6.57 16.19 12.60
C ASP A 309 7.35 15.01 13.22
N GLY A 310 8.63 15.21 13.58
CA GLY A 310 9.48 14.20 14.18
C GLY A 310 10.24 13.31 13.18
N THR A 311 10.09 13.55 11.87
CA THR A 311 10.86 12.84 10.83
C THR A 311 12.20 13.52 10.56
N PHE A 312 13.14 12.79 9.95
CA PHE A 312 14.39 13.35 9.42
C PHE A 312 14.34 13.44 7.89
N GLY A 313 15.01 14.45 7.32
CA GLY A 313 15.11 14.62 5.86
C GLY A 313 13.82 15.14 5.22
N ASP A 314 13.81 15.32 3.90
CA ASP A 314 12.63 15.84 3.19
C ASP A 314 11.56 14.74 2.99
N TYR A 315 11.94 13.47 3.12
CA TYR A 315 11.11 12.31 2.79
C TYR A 315 10.78 11.39 3.98
N GLY A 316 11.44 11.52 5.13
CA GLY A 316 11.14 10.75 6.34
C GLY A 316 11.35 9.23 6.21
N THR A 317 12.26 8.81 5.33
CA THR A 317 12.51 7.40 5.00
C THR A 317 13.36 6.69 6.04
N SER A 318 13.45 5.35 5.96
CA SER A 318 14.40 4.59 6.79
C SER A 318 15.84 5.02 6.54
N LEU A 319 16.18 5.38 5.29
CA LEU A 319 17.51 5.87 4.95
C LEU A 319 17.81 7.21 5.63
N ASP A 320 16.86 8.15 5.65
CA ASP A 320 17.03 9.44 6.34
C ASP A 320 17.29 9.24 7.83
N ASN A 321 16.50 8.36 8.47
CA ASN A 321 16.68 8.00 9.87
C ASN A 321 18.03 7.32 10.11
N THR A 322 18.44 6.40 9.23
CA THR A 322 19.70 5.65 9.34
C THR A 322 20.92 6.57 9.17
N MET A 323 20.92 7.45 8.17
CA MET A 323 22.01 8.39 7.93
C MET A 323 22.12 9.44 9.03
N ALA A 324 20.98 9.93 9.54
CA ALA A 324 20.94 10.80 10.70
C ALA A 324 21.51 10.10 11.95
N LEU A 325 21.10 8.85 12.21
CA LEU A 325 21.60 8.05 13.32
C LEU A 325 23.13 7.89 13.26
N GLU A 326 23.67 7.45 12.13
CA GLU A 326 25.12 7.28 11.95
C GLU A 326 25.87 8.59 12.23
N THR A 327 25.34 9.70 11.73
CA THR A 327 25.92 11.03 11.96
C THR A 327 25.93 11.40 13.45
N TYR A 328 24.83 11.17 14.17
CA TYR A 328 24.80 11.47 15.60
C TYR A 328 25.74 10.57 16.41
N LEU A 329 25.92 9.31 16.03
CA LEU A 329 26.93 8.44 16.64
C LEU A 329 28.35 8.98 16.45
N ILE A 330 28.68 9.47 15.25
CA ILE A 330 29.98 10.12 14.96
C ILE A 330 30.17 11.38 15.79
N LEU A 331 29.10 12.18 15.97
CA LEU A 331 29.13 13.40 16.77
C LEU A 331 29.13 13.16 18.30
N GLY A 332 29.18 11.89 18.73
CA GLY A 332 29.29 11.49 20.12
C GLY A 332 27.95 11.22 20.83
N GLY A 333 26.86 11.16 20.08
CA GLY A 333 25.56 10.71 20.58
C GLY A 333 25.54 9.20 20.82
N ASN A 334 24.73 8.78 21.79
CA ASN A 334 24.57 7.42 22.21
C ASN A 334 23.11 7.15 22.63
N VAL A 335 22.66 5.91 22.49
CA VAL A 335 21.35 5.47 22.99
C VAL A 335 21.57 4.54 24.17
N ALA A 336 21.02 4.88 25.34
CA ALA A 336 21.19 4.07 26.54
C ALA A 336 20.52 2.69 26.38
N GLU A 337 21.19 1.64 26.85
CA GLU A 337 20.75 0.24 26.71
C GLU A 337 19.33 0.00 27.27
N ASP A 338 18.98 0.69 28.36
CA ASP A 338 17.71 0.55 29.05
C ASP A 338 16.56 1.37 28.44
N THR A 339 16.82 2.09 27.35
CA THR A 339 15.84 2.99 26.72
C THR A 339 14.66 2.22 26.14
N ALA A 340 13.44 2.68 26.46
CA ALA A 340 12.21 2.16 25.87
C ALA A 340 12.07 2.53 24.38
N LEU A 341 11.90 1.52 23.52
CA LEU A 341 11.60 1.70 22.09
C LEU A 341 10.11 1.63 21.79
N GLY A 342 9.40 0.72 22.45
CA GLY A 342 7.96 0.53 22.31
C GLY A 342 7.38 -0.19 23.51
N ILE A 343 6.06 -0.21 23.59
CA ILE A 343 5.34 -0.86 24.69
C ILE A 343 4.17 -1.67 24.14
N SER A 344 4.06 -2.91 24.60
CA SER A 344 2.96 -3.82 24.27
C SER A 344 2.00 -3.90 25.45
N VAL A 345 0.70 -3.90 25.15
CA VAL A 345 -0.37 -3.99 26.14
C VAL A 345 -1.08 -5.33 25.98
N ASN A 346 -1.16 -6.10 27.07
CA ASN A 346 -1.76 -7.44 27.09
C ASN A 346 -2.85 -7.55 28.17
N PRO A 347 -4.06 -8.04 27.84
CA PRO A 347 -4.49 -8.48 26.51
C PRO A 347 -4.53 -7.33 25.50
N SER A 348 -4.38 -7.60 24.20
CA SER A 348 -4.48 -6.58 23.14
C SER A 348 -5.92 -6.09 22.92
N GLY A 349 -6.89 -6.82 23.46
CA GLY A 349 -8.27 -6.40 23.62
C GLY A 349 -9.02 -7.27 24.63
N ALA A 350 -10.07 -6.73 25.26
CA ALA A 350 -10.93 -7.50 26.15
C ALA A 350 -12.39 -7.04 26.09
N GLU A 351 -13.30 -7.99 26.35
CA GLU A 351 -14.73 -7.75 26.52
C GLU A 351 -15.11 -8.01 27.99
N ILE A 352 -15.68 -7.01 28.66
CA ILE A 352 -16.10 -7.08 30.06
C ILE A 352 -17.55 -6.60 30.23
N ILE A 353 -18.20 -6.94 31.34
CA ILE A 353 -19.54 -6.45 31.66
C ILE A 353 -19.42 -5.19 32.54
N VAL A 354 -20.42 -4.30 32.50
CA VAL A 354 -20.52 -3.16 33.43
C VAL A 354 -20.43 -3.67 34.87
N GLY A 355 -19.43 -3.16 35.61
CA GLY A 355 -19.09 -3.56 36.97
C GLY A 355 -17.99 -4.62 37.07
N ASP A 356 -17.63 -5.31 35.99
CA ASP A 356 -16.52 -6.27 35.96
C ASP A 356 -15.18 -5.56 35.72
N GLU A 357 -14.10 -6.28 36.04
CA GLU A 357 -12.73 -5.79 35.95
C GLU A 357 -11.89 -6.68 35.01
N GLN A 358 -11.01 -6.06 34.21
CA GLN A 358 -9.99 -6.71 33.40
C GLN A 358 -8.61 -6.16 33.75
N GLN A 359 -7.68 -7.04 34.09
CA GLN A 359 -6.29 -6.66 34.31
C GLN A 359 -5.57 -6.57 32.97
N TYR A 360 -4.96 -5.42 32.70
CA TYR A 360 -3.98 -5.23 31.63
C TYR A 360 -2.57 -5.19 32.20
N THR A 361 -1.62 -5.66 31.40
CA THR A 361 -0.19 -5.62 31.68
C THR A 361 0.50 -4.89 30.54
N ALA A 362 1.55 -4.13 30.86
CA ALA A 362 2.34 -3.42 29.89
C ALA A 362 3.79 -3.93 29.92
N LYS A 363 4.29 -4.38 28.77
CA LYS A 363 5.68 -4.79 28.60
C LYS A 363 6.40 -3.88 27.65
N VAL A 364 7.51 -3.30 28.10
CA VAL A 364 8.36 -2.45 27.28
C VAL A 364 9.38 -3.32 26.53
N CYS A 365 9.58 -3.02 25.24
CA CYS A 365 10.70 -3.50 24.47
C CYS A 365 11.83 -2.46 24.56
N LYS A 366 12.96 -2.83 25.15
CA LYS A 366 14.10 -1.95 25.33
C LYS A 366 15.07 -2.03 24.15
N PHE A 367 15.92 -1.03 24.05
CA PHE A 367 16.93 -0.90 23.00
C PHE A 367 17.90 -2.10 22.93
N ASP A 368 18.30 -2.62 24.10
CA ASP A 368 19.11 -3.84 24.25
C ASP A 368 18.33 -5.15 23.99
N GLY A 369 17.03 -5.04 23.72
CA GLY A 369 16.12 -6.16 23.48
C GLY A 369 15.56 -6.83 24.73
N ASN A 370 15.89 -6.37 25.92
CA ASN A 370 15.23 -6.87 27.12
C ASN A 370 13.76 -6.43 27.14
N GLU A 371 12.89 -7.38 27.44
CA GLU A 371 11.51 -7.09 27.79
C GLU A 371 11.39 -6.95 29.30
N GLU A 372 10.74 -5.88 29.75
CA GLU A 372 10.43 -5.69 31.17
C GLU A 372 8.95 -5.43 31.35
N ASP A 373 8.36 -6.06 32.36
CA ASP A 373 7.01 -5.72 32.82
C ASP A 373 7.07 -4.38 33.56
N VAL A 374 6.51 -3.35 32.92
CA VAL A 374 6.45 -1.98 33.43
C VAL A 374 5.04 -1.62 33.88
N SER A 375 4.14 -2.59 34.08
CA SER A 375 2.72 -2.35 34.37
C SER A 375 2.50 -1.42 35.57
N GLN A 376 3.36 -1.52 36.58
CA GLN A 376 3.31 -0.70 37.82
C GLN A 376 4.04 0.65 37.70
N LEU A 377 4.82 0.85 36.64
CA LEU A 377 5.58 2.07 36.35
C LEU A 377 4.96 2.88 35.20
N THR A 378 3.89 2.37 34.62
CA THR A 378 3.21 2.91 33.45
C THR A 378 2.13 3.91 33.87
N ASP A 379 2.04 5.01 33.14
CA ASP A 379 0.90 5.91 33.20
C ASP A 379 -0.23 5.33 32.33
N TRP A 380 -1.27 4.84 33.00
CA TRP A 380 -2.44 4.26 32.35
C TRP A 380 -3.54 5.31 32.13
N SER A 381 -4.13 5.34 30.93
CA SER A 381 -5.28 6.19 30.62
C SER A 381 -6.36 5.43 29.85
N ILE A 382 -7.59 5.91 29.95
CA ILE A 382 -8.74 5.43 29.15
C ILE A 382 -9.28 6.60 28.34
N ASP A 383 -9.48 6.40 27.04
CA ASP A 383 -9.96 7.44 26.13
C ASP A 383 -11.39 7.90 26.46
N ASN A 384 -12.25 7.00 26.92
CA ASN A 384 -13.64 7.29 27.28
C ASN A 384 -13.97 6.78 28.69
N THR A 385 -13.85 7.66 29.68
CA THR A 385 -14.08 7.33 31.09
C THR A 385 -15.53 7.03 31.45
N ASP A 386 -16.49 7.34 30.56
CA ASP A 386 -17.90 6.99 30.73
C ASP A 386 -18.15 5.50 30.42
N VAL A 387 -17.24 4.85 29.69
CA VAL A 387 -17.31 3.43 29.32
C VAL A 387 -16.51 2.57 30.29
N ALA A 388 -15.27 2.93 30.60
CA ALA A 388 -14.44 2.21 31.57
C ALA A 388 -13.53 3.16 32.34
N THR A 389 -12.98 2.71 33.46
CA THR A 389 -11.92 3.42 34.18
C THR A 389 -10.71 2.52 34.32
N VAL A 390 -9.51 3.08 34.45
CA VAL A 390 -8.28 2.31 34.69
C VAL A 390 -7.56 2.86 35.91
N ASN A 391 -6.99 1.97 36.73
CA ASN A 391 -6.14 2.37 37.86
C ASN A 391 -4.63 2.32 37.50
N ASN A 392 -3.79 2.78 38.42
CA ASN A 392 -2.33 2.85 38.20
C ASN A 392 -1.64 1.49 38.07
N SER A 393 -2.34 0.38 38.30
CA SER A 393 -1.84 -0.97 38.10
C SER A 393 -2.30 -1.61 36.79
N GLY A 394 -3.04 -0.88 35.94
CA GLY A 394 -3.60 -1.38 34.68
C GLY A 394 -4.90 -2.19 34.84
N LEU A 395 -5.56 -2.12 35.99
CA LEU A 395 -6.86 -2.76 36.19
C LEU A 395 -7.95 -1.84 35.63
N VAL A 396 -8.63 -2.33 34.59
CA VAL A 396 -9.73 -1.63 33.91
C VAL A 396 -11.06 -2.12 34.48
N THR A 397 -11.93 -1.21 34.90
CA THR A 397 -13.29 -1.50 35.40
C THR A 397 -14.33 -0.97 34.44
N GLY A 398 -15.29 -1.79 34.03
CA GLY A 398 -16.40 -1.39 33.18
C GLY A 398 -17.39 -0.47 33.91
N VAL A 399 -17.66 0.72 33.36
CA VAL A 399 -18.54 1.75 33.93
C VAL A 399 -19.85 1.87 33.14
N GLY A 400 -19.79 1.81 31.82
CA GLY A 400 -20.94 2.00 30.93
C GLY A 400 -20.76 1.22 29.63
N VAL A 401 -21.88 0.85 28.98
CA VAL A 401 -21.84 0.04 27.77
C VAL A 401 -21.23 0.83 26.61
N GLY A 402 -20.25 0.25 25.90
CA GLY A 402 -19.58 0.85 24.76
C GLY A 402 -18.15 0.37 24.59
N ASP A 403 -17.45 0.91 23.60
CA ASP A 403 -16.03 0.62 23.35
C ASP A 403 -15.16 1.79 23.80
N THR A 404 -13.99 1.49 24.33
CA THR A 404 -12.94 2.45 24.65
C THR A 404 -11.55 1.85 24.43
N VAL A 405 -10.52 2.67 24.57
CA VAL A 405 -9.12 2.27 24.41
C VAL A 405 -8.40 2.51 25.73
N VAL A 406 -7.71 1.50 26.22
CA VAL A 406 -6.75 1.64 27.32
C VAL A 406 -5.38 1.89 26.73
N THR A 407 -4.70 2.92 27.22
CA THR A 407 -3.36 3.32 26.76
C THR A 407 -2.39 3.25 27.94
N ALA A 408 -1.26 2.59 27.70
CA ALA A 408 -0.12 2.49 28.60
C ALA A 408 1.00 3.40 28.09
N THR A 409 1.47 4.35 28.91
CA THR A 409 2.60 5.23 28.58
C THR A 409 3.76 5.01 29.54
N TYR A 410 4.97 4.80 29.01
CA TYR A 410 6.21 4.65 29.78
C TYR A 410 7.37 5.34 29.04
N GLN A 411 8.15 6.20 29.69
CA GLN A 411 9.30 6.91 29.09
C GLN A 411 9.02 7.55 27.69
N SER A 412 7.83 8.14 27.53
CA SER A 412 7.33 8.78 26.29
C SER A 412 7.02 7.82 25.12
N VAL A 413 7.01 6.50 25.33
CA VAL A 413 6.43 5.55 24.38
C VAL A 413 5.06 5.09 24.88
N SER A 414 4.14 4.86 23.95
CA SER A 414 2.76 4.47 24.26
C SER A 414 2.32 3.25 23.47
N GLY A 415 1.46 2.44 24.08
CA GLY A 415 0.85 1.27 23.48
C GLY A 415 -0.57 1.14 24.00
N SER A 416 -1.44 0.54 23.22
CA SER A 416 -2.88 0.59 23.48
C SER A 416 -3.57 -0.73 23.18
N ALA A 417 -4.70 -0.93 23.84
CA ALA A 417 -5.56 -2.10 23.69
C ALA A 417 -7.03 -1.69 23.74
N ASN A 418 -7.88 -2.45 23.03
CA ASN A 418 -9.32 -2.18 23.00
C ASN A 418 -10.02 -2.75 24.24
N VAL A 419 -11.02 -2.04 24.75
CA VAL A 419 -11.89 -2.47 25.85
C VAL A 419 -13.33 -2.33 25.39
N SER A 420 -14.08 -3.43 25.32
CA SER A 420 -15.51 -3.45 25.04
C SER A 420 -16.28 -3.76 26.31
N VAL A 421 -17.17 -2.86 26.74
CA VAL A 421 -17.99 -3.02 27.96
C VAL A 421 -19.44 -3.29 27.58
N THR A 422 -20.03 -4.35 28.13
CA THR A 422 -21.39 -4.82 27.83
C THR A 422 -22.31 -4.75 29.06
N GLY A 423 -23.64 -4.71 28.87
CA GLY A 423 -24.58 -4.50 29.98
C GLY A 423 -24.85 -5.77 30.80
N SER A 424 -25.01 -5.64 32.13
CA SER A 424 -25.36 -6.77 33.00
C SER A 424 -26.84 -7.14 32.84
N VAL A 425 -27.14 -8.40 32.48
CA VAL A 425 -28.52 -8.87 32.29
C VAL A 425 -29.12 -9.23 33.65
N GLY A 426 -30.08 -8.42 34.11
CA GLY A 426 -30.82 -8.64 35.36
C GLY A 426 -31.64 -9.94 35.35
N ASN A 427 -31.47 -10.73 36.40
CA ASN A 427 -32.04 -12.08 36.55
C ASN A 427 -33.50 -12.04 37.08
N SER A 428 -34.40 -12.78 36.44
CA SER A 428 -35.73 -13.14 36.98
C SER A 428 -35.91 -14.67 36.96
N GLY A 429 -35.77 -15.30 38.13
CA GLY A 429 -36.59 -16.42 38.62
C GLY A 429 -36.47 -17.83 37.99
N ASN A 430 -35.57 -18.64 38.58
CA ASN A 430 -35.61 -20.10 38.85
C ASN A 430 -36.03 -21.13 37.77
N ASN A 431 -35.07 -21.96 37.31
CA ASN A 431 -34.89 -23.35 37.77
C ASN A 431 -33.51 -23.86 37.30
N ASN A 432 -32.82 -24.65 38.15
CA ASN A 432 -31.54 -25.31 37.86
C ASN A 432 -31.51 -25.87 36.44
N GLN A 433 -30.46 -25.59 35.67
CA GLN A 433 -29.81 -26.55 34.77
C GLN A 433 -28.38 -26.10 34.49
N GLN A 434 -27.43 -26.84 35.07
CA GLN A 434 -26.02 -26.76 34.76
C GLN A 434 -25.88 -27.12 33.27
N GLY A 435 -25.37 -26.19 32.46
CA GLY A 435 -25.22 -26.41 31.02
C GLY A 435 -24.23 -27.54 30.76
N ILE A 436 -24.49 -28.36 29.74
CA ILE A 436 -23.62 -29.46 29.38
C ILE A 436 -22.55 -29.03 28.38
N ILE A 437 -21.33 -29.56 28.47
CA ILE A 437 -20.25 -29.32 27.52
C ILE A 437 -20.17 -30.49 26.55
N VAL A 438 -20.19 -30.20 25.25
CA VAL A 438 -20.06 -31.20 24.18
C VAL A 438 -18.93 -30.82 23.23
N PRO A 439 -17.98 -31.73 22.96
CA PRO A 439 -16.98 -31.53 21.92
C PRO A 439 -17.63 -31.54 20.54
N ILE A 440 -17.33 -30.55 19.71
CA ILE A 440 -17.82 -30.45 18.33
C ILE A 440 -16.70 -30.17 17.32
N LYS A 441 -16.81 -30.78 16.14
CA LYS A 441 -16.00 -30.48 14.95
C LYS A 441 -16.90 -30.18 13.76
N VAL A 442 -16.58 -29.14 12.98
CA VAL A 442 -17.28 -28.77 11.75
C VAL A 442 -16.28 -28.78 10.60
N ILE A 443 -16.54 -29.63 9.61
CA ILE A 443 -15.62 -29.93 8.50
C ILE A 443 -16.24 -29.46 7.18
N GLY A 444 -15.60 -28.49 6.52
CA GLY A 444 -16.07 -27.88 5.28
C GLY A 444 -15.97 -28.78 4.04
N LYS A 445 -16.49 -28.28 2.93
CA LYS A 445 -16.53 -28.96 1.62
C LYS A 445 -15.13 -29.30 1.07
N ASN A 446 -14.10 -28.57 1.50
CA ASN A 446 -12.71 -28.81 1.14
C ASN A 446 -11.95 -29.61 2.22
N LYS A 447 -12.68 -30.24 3.17
CA LYS A 447 -12.15 -30.97 4.34
C LYS A 447 -11.37 -30.10 5.34
N GLU A 448 -11.50 -28.79 5.24
CA GLU A 448 -10.99 -27.82 6.20
C GLU A 448 -11.78 -27.88 7.52
N ILE A 449 -11.11 -27.62 8.64
CA ILE A 449 -11.78 -27.51 9.94
C ILE A 449 -12.31 -26.08 10.05
N LEU A 450 -13.63 -25.92 9.96
CA LEU A 450 -14.31 -24.63 10.13
C LEU A 450 -14.48 -24.28 11.61
N PHE A 451 -14.57 -25.30 12.46
CA PHE A 451 -14.61 -25.16 13.92
C PHE A 451 -14.16 -26.46 14.59
N GLU A 452 -13.35 -26.38 15.64
CA GLU A 452 -13.03 -27.47 16.54
C GLU A 452 -12.93 -26.92 17.95
N GLY A 453 -13.70 -27.48 18.87
CA GLY A 453 -13.68 -27.07 20.27
C GLY A 453 -14.88 -27.60 21.05
N ASP A 454 -14.92 -27.26 22.32
CA ASP A 454 -16.01 -27.61 23.21
C ASP A 454 -17.04 -26.48 23.26
N VAL A 455 -18.33 -26.83 23.13
CA VAL A 455 -19.43 -25.85 23.22
C VAL A 455 -20.34 -26.17 24.40
N THR A 456 -20.81 -25.13 25.09
CA THR A 456 -21.70 -25.28 26.25
C THR A 456 -23.15 -25.11 25.84
N LEU A 457 -23.97 -26.14 26.06
CA LEU A 457 -25.41 -26.16 25.78
C LEU A 457 -26.22 -25.96 27.05
N LYS A 458 -27.26 -25.12 26.97
CA LYS A 458 -28.22 -24.87 28.05
C LYS A 458 -29.62 -25.10 27.50
N GLU A 459 -30.53 -25.62 28.33
CA GLU A 459 -31.92 -25.93 27.93
C GLU A 459 -32.74 -24.72 27.44
N SER A 460 -32.24 -23.48 27.57
CA SER A 460 -33.00 -22.23 27.36
C SER A 460 -32.62 -21.39 26.12
N LYS A 461 -31.87 -21.92 25.13
CA LYS A 461 -31.64 -21.25 23.83
C LYS A 461 -32.37 -21.94 22.67
N GLU A 462 -32.47 -21.25 21.53
CA GLU A 462 -33.29 -21.51 20.33
C GLU A 462 -33.39 -22.98 19.86
N TRP A 463 -32.36 -23.80 20.08
CA TRP A 463 -32.32 -25.21 19.67
C TRP A 463 -32.11 -26.22 20.82
N GLY A 464 -32.07 -25.75 22.08
CA GLY A 464 -31.91 -26.58 23.28
C GLY A 464 -30.63 -27.44 23.31
N VAL A 465 -30.66 -28.55 24.06
CA VAL A 465 -29.53 -29.47 24.23
C VAL A 465 -29.52 -30.51 23.10
N THR A 466 -29.28 -30.05 21.86
CA THR A 466 -29.35 -30.87 20.64
C THR A 466 -28.12 -30.70 19.76
N ALA A 467 -27.96 -31.54 18.74
CA ALA A 467 -26.87 -31.41 17.77
C ALA A 467 -26.93 -30.10 16.97
N MET A 468 -28.14 -29.55 16.73
CA MET A 468 -28.32 -28.21 16.18
C MET A 468 -27.96 -27.12 17.22
N GLY A 469 -28.30 -27.34 18.49
CA GLY A 469 -27.84 -26.48 19.59
C GLY A 469 -26.32 -26.39 19.66
N ALA A 470 -25.62 -27.52 19.46
CA ALA A 470 -24.17 -27.56 19.36
C ALA A 470 -23.64 -26.77 18.17
N LEU A 471 -24.22 -26.94 16.97
CA LEU A 471 -23.82 -26.15 15.80
C LEU A 471 -24.03 -24.65 16.03
N HIS A 472 -25.20 -24.26 16.53
CA HIS A 472 -25.50 -22.87 16.83
C HIS A 472 -24.54 -22.27 17.87
N ALA A 473 -24.15 -23.05 18.88
CA ALA A 473 -23.21 -22.62 19.90
C ALA A 473 -21.76 -22.46 19.39
N THR A 474 -21.43 -22.96 18.20
CA THR A 474 -20.11 -22.69 17.56
C THR A 474 -19.97 -21.24 17.10
N GLY A 475 -21.08 -20.52 16.90
CA GLY A 475 -21.06 -19.16 16.35
C GLY A 475 -20.82 -19.09 14.83
N LEU A 476 -20.65 -20.22 14.14
CA LEU A 476 -20.59 -20.24 12.67
C LEU A 476 -21.92 -19.77 12.08
N SER A 477 -21.87 -18.94 11.04
CA SER A 477 -23.06 -18.58 10.27
C SER A 477 -23.63 -19.81 9.59
N TYR A 478 -24.93 -20.06 9.71
CA TYR A 478 -25.59 -21.17 9.01
C TYR A 478 -26.99 -20.74 8.57
N THR A 479 -27.51 -21.39 7.54
CA THR A 479 -28.91 -21.26 7.13
C THR A 479 -29.59 -22.61 7.25
N GLU A 480 -30.84 -22.62 7.69
CA GLU A 480 -31.64 -23.82 7.85
C GLU A 480 -33.09 -23.59 7.40
N ASP A 481 -33.80 -24.67 7.13
CA ASP A 481 -35.24 -24.67 6.90
C ASP A 481 -35.86 -25.85 7.66
N GLY A 482 -36.54 -25.57 8.77
CA GLY A 482 -37.27 -26.56 9.56
C GLY A 482 -36.40 -27.63 10.22
N GLY A 483 -35.17 -27.29 10.61
CA GLY A 483 -34.19 -28.20 11.22
C GLY A 483 -33.22 -28.86 10.22
N PHE A 484 -33.41 -28.60 8.91
CA PHE A 484 -32.52 -29.06 7.85
C PHE A 484 -31.50 -27.97 7.49
N VAL A 485 -30.20 -28.25 7.66
CA VAL A 485 -29.15 -27.25 7.43
C VAL A 485 -28.83 -27.14 5.93
N ASN A 486 -29.05 -25.95 5.39
CA ASN A 486 -28.84 -25.60 3.99
C ASN A 486 -27.44 -25.05 3.71
N SER A 487 -26.82 -24.39 4.69
CA SER A 487 -25.42 -23.95 4.60
C SER A 487 -24.78 -23.79 5.98
N ILE A 488 -23.45 -23.95 6.08
CA ILE A 488 -22.63 -23.59 7.25
C ILE A 488 -21.39 -22.84 6.75
N ALA A 489 -21.02 -21.76 7.43
CA ALA A 489 -19.96 -20.82 7.07
C ALA A 489 -20.01 -20.35 5.59
N GLY A 490 -21.23 -20.10 5.09
CA GLY A 490 -21.48 -19.68 3.70
C GLY A 490 -21.37 -20.78 2.65
N GLN A 491 -21.13 -22.04 3.03
CA GLN A 491 -21.05 -23.16 2.09
C GLN A 491 -22.41 -23.84 1.96
N ALA A 492 -23.12 -23.63 0.85
CA ALA A 492 -24.46 -24.18 0.65
C ALA A 492 -24.45 -25.60 0.09
N ASN A 493 -25.48 -26.38 0.40
CA ASN A 493 -25.75 -27.68 -0.20
C ASN A 493 -25.90 -27.55 -1.74
N SER A 494 -25.51 -28.59 -2.47
CA SER A 494 -25.61 -28.62 -3.94
C SER A 494 -25.97 -30.00 -4.45
N GLY A 495 -27.18 -30.14 -5.01
CA GLY A 495 -27.71 -31.40 -5.51
C GLY A 495 -27.84 -32.47 -4.41
N MET A 496 -27.23 -33.64 -4.60
CA MET A 496 -27.17 -34.71 -3.59
C MET A 496 -26.03 -34.51 -2.57
N SER A 497 -25.22 -33.46 -2.73
CA SER A 497 -24.16 -33.11 -1.78
C SER A 497 -24.67 -32.09 -0.77
N GLY A 498 -24.35 -32.26 0.50
CA GLY A 498 -24.76 -31.33 1.53
C GLY A 498 -24.26 -31.66 2.93
N TRP A 499 -24.64 -30.81 3.87
CA TRP A 499 -24.28 -30.92 5.27
C TRP A 499 -24.92 -32.11 5.94
N MET A 500 -24.08 -32.96 6.51
CA MET A 500 -24.46 -34.10 7.34
C MET A 500 -23.88 -33.92 8.75
N TYR A 501 -24.50 -34.59 9.72
CA TYR A 501 -24.02 -34.58 11.09
C TYR A 501 -24.05 -35.97 11.72
N LYS A 502 -23.20 -36.18 12.73
CA LYS A 502 -23.21 -37.39 13.54
C LYS A 502 -22.86 -37.11 14.98
N VAL A 503 -23.32 -38.01 15.86
CA VAL A 503 -23.05 -37.97 17.30
C VAL A 503 -22.46 -39.32 17.70
N ASN A 504 -21.30 -39.31 18.37
CA ASN A 504 -20.58 -40.51 18.82
C ASN A 504 -20.39 -41.57 17.71
N ASN A 505 -19.95 -41.13 16.52
CA ASN A 505 -19.75 -41.95 15.31
C ASN A 505 -21.01 -42.56 14.66
N SER A 506 -22.23 -42.23 15.11
CA SER A 506 -23.47 -42.68 14.48
C SER A 506 -24.17 -41.53 13.76
N VAL A 507 -24.51 -41.70 12.48
CA VAL A 507 -25.35 -40.77 11.70
C VAL A 507 -26.82 -40.99 12.09
N PRO A 508 -27.48 -40.05 12.77
CA PRO A 508 -28.87 -40.25 13.20
C PRO A 508 -29.83 -40.11 12.02
N SER A 509 -30.89 -40.93 11.99
CA SER A 509 -31.97 -40.82 10.99
C SER A 509 -33.05 -39.79 11.37
N VAL A 510 -32.67 -38.76 12.12
CA VAL A 510 -33.54 -37.66 12.60
C VAL A 510 -32.84 -36.33 12.35
N LEU A 511 -33.59 -35.23 12.34
CA LEU A 511 -33.03 -33.89 12.15
C LEU A 511 -32.11 -33.51 13.32
N ALA A 512 -31.14 -32.63 13.06
CA ALA A 512 -30.20 -32.21 14.11
C ALA A 512 -30.88 -31.42 15.24
N SER A 513 -32.01 -30.77 14.93
CA SER A 513 -32.89 -30.11 15.90
C SER A 513 -33.59 -31.09 16.84
N ASP A 514 -33.75 -32.36 16.42
CA ASP A 514 -34.45 -33.40 17.20
C ASP A 514 -33.50 -34.37 17.89
N LYS A 515 -32.19 -34.32 17.55
CA LYS A 515 -31.17 -35.17 18.15
C LYS A 515 -30.63 -34.56 19.44
N THR A 516 -31.18 -34.98 20.58
CA THR A 516 -30.63 -34.65 21.91
C THR A 516 -29.21 -35.20 22.09
N VAL A 517 -28.36 -34.44 22.80
CA VAL A 517 -26.97 -34.80 23.12
C VAL A 517 -26.73 -34.70 24.63
N ASN A 518 -25.78 -35.46 25.14
CA ASN A 518 -25.41 -35.49 26.56
C ASN A 518 -23.99 -34.95 26.77
N GLU A 519 -23.64 -34.60 28.02
CA GLU A 519 -22.28 -34.16 28.41
C GLU A 519 -21.21 -35.09 27.83
N GLY A 520 -20.24 -34.53 27.12
CA GLY A 520 -19.13 -35.26 26.51
C GLY A 520 -19.45 -35.99 25.20
N ASP A 521 -20.69 -35.94 24.70
CA ASP A 521 -21.02 -36.48 23.37
C ASP A 521 -20.25 -35.74 22.28
N ARG A 522 -19.64 -36.50 21.37
CA ARG A 522 -18.78 -36.01 20.29
C ARG A 522 -19.59 -35.76 19.01
N ILE A 523 -19.65 -34.52 18.56
CA ILE A 523 -20.51 -34.11 17.45
C ILE A 523 -19.67 -33.70 16.23
N ILE A 524 -19.92 -34.29 15.07
CA ILE A 524 -19.26 -33.88 13.83
C ILE A 524 -20.30 -33.40 12.85
N TRP A 525 -20.10 -32.20 12.31
CA TRP A 525 -20.73 -31.73 11.09
C TRP A 525 -19.73 -31.85 9.95
N TRP A 526 -20.13 -32.40 8.81
CA TRP A 526 -19.28 -32.43 7.63
C TRP A 526 -20.09 -32.22 6.35
N TYR A 527 -19.45 -31.62 5.36
CA TYR A 527 -20.02 -31.51 4.03
C TYR A 527 -19.79 -32.81 3.25
N SER A 528 -20.85 -33.54 2.92
CA SER A 528 -20.78 -34.82 2.22
C SER A 528 -21.15 -34.68 0.76
N THR A 529 -20.41 -35.34 -0.14
CA THR A 529 -20.80 -35.50 -1.54
C THR A 529 -21.56 -36.80 -1.82
N ASP A 530 -21.63 -37.69 -0.82
CA ASP A 530 -22.40 -38.94 -0.85
C ASP A 530 -23.39 -38.97 0.33
N PRO A 531 -24.70 -39.00 0.08
CA PRO A 531 -25.71 -39.05 1.14
C PRO A 531 -25.68 -40.34 1.97
N ASN A 532 -24.99 -41.40 1.51
CA ASN A 532 -24.82 -42.66 2.25
C ASN A 532 -23.48 -42.73 3.01
N SER A 533 -22.67 -41.67 2.99
CA SER A 533 -21.39 -41.62 3.68
C SER A 533 -21.56 -41.70 5.19
N SER A 534 -20.69 -42.48 5.86
CA SER A 534 -20.61 -42.53 7.33
C SER A 534 -19.81 -41.37 7.94
N GLY A 535 -19.24 -40.51 7.10
CA GLY A 535 -18.46 -39.34 7.51
C GLY A 535 -17.13 -39.66 8.21
N PRO A 536 -16.30 -38.66 8.49
CA PRO A 536 -14.96 -38.85 9.06
C PRO A 536 -14.99 -39.36 10.51
N ALA A 537 -14.08 -40.24 10.91
CA ALA A 537 -14.02 -40.70 12.31
C ALA A 537 -13.44 -39.60 13.22
N TRP A 538 -13.92 -39.52 14.47
CA TRP A 538 -13.47 -38.49 15.40
C TRP A 538 -11.95 -38.47 15.61
N ASP A 539 -11.34 -39.65 15.80
CA ASP A 539 -9.92 -39.77 16.13
C ASP A 539 -9.00 -39.58 14.91
N SER A 540 -9.51 -39.76 13.70
CA SER A 540 -8.78 -39.46 12.45
C SER A 540 -8.69 -37.96 12.15
N LEU A 541 -9.27 -37.11 13.01
CA LEU A 541 -9.27 -35.65 12.92
C LEU A 541 -8.48 -34.98 14.06
N VAL A 542 -7.75 -35.74 14.88
CA VAL A 542 -6.89 -35.21 15.96
C VAL A 542 -5.46 -35.05 15.43
N LYS A 543 -4.87 -33.86 15.61
CA LYS A 543 -3.52 -33.54 15.10
C LYS A 543 -2.46 -34.57 15.55
N GLY A 544 -1.75 -35.13 14.58
CA GLY A 544 -0.49 -35.86 14.76
C GLY A 544 -0.53 -37.31 14.28
N ASN A 545 -0.28 -37.55 12.98
CA ASN A 545 0.37 -38.75 12.45
C ASN A 545 0.64 -38.56 10.94
N SER A 546 1.90 -38.33 10.57
CA SER A 546 2.36 -38.20 9.17
C SER A 546 2.39 -39.56 8.47
N ALA A 547 2.10 -39.57 7.17
CA ALA A 547 2.03 -40.75 6.30
C ALA A 547 3.38 -41.44 6.00
N THR A 548 4.45 -41.13 6.74
CA THR A 548 5.79 -41.67 6.49
C THR A 548 6.01 -43.10 7.00
N ASP A 549 5.08 -43.67 7.78
CA ASP A 549 5.31 -44.92 8.50
C ASP A 549 4.51 -46.15 8.00
N ASN A 550 3.90 -46.11 6.81
CA ASN A 550 3.25 -47.32 6.22
C ASN A 550 3.90 -47.75 4.88
N PRO A 551 4.89 -48.66 4.90
CA PRO A 551 5.61 -49.12 3.72
C PRO A 551 4.74 -49.80 2.64
N ALA A 552 3.57 -50.34 3.02
CA ALA A 552 2.73 -51.12 2.12
C ALA A 552 2.06 -50.27 1.01
N ILE A 553 1.76 -49.00 1.31
CA ILE A 553 1.09 -48.09 0.37
C ILE A 553 2.07 -47.67 -0.74
N LEU A 554 3.30 -47.31 -0.36
CA LEU A 554 4.37 -46.98 -1.32
C LEU A 554 4.76 -48.19 -2.18
N GLU A 555 4.74 -49.40 -1.62
CA GLU A 555 5.05 -50.62 -2.35
C GLU A 555 3.99 -50.96 -3.42
N GLU A 556 2.71 -50.74 -3.12
CA GLU A 556 1.61 -50.97 -4.08
C GLU A 556 1.66 -50.01 -5.29
N TYR A 557 1.96 -48.73 -5.06
CA TYR A 557 2.10 -47.77 -6.15
C TYR A 557 3.37 -47.97 -6.99
N ASN A 558 4.48 -48.38 -6.37
CA ASN A 558 5.69 -48.74 -7.10
C ASN A 558 5.46 -49.95 -8.03
N ASN A 559 4.63 -50.92 -7.62
CA ASN A 559 4.26 -52.05 -8.45
C ASN A 559 3.37 -51.64 -9.64
N GLN A 560 2.42 -50.72 -9.45
CA GLN A 560 1.58 -50.19 -10.55
C GLN A 560 2.40 -49.41 -11.59
N VAL A 561 3.41 -48.65 -11.14
CA VAL A 561 4.31 -47.94 -12.05
C VAL A 561 5.22 -48.89 -12.82
N THR A 562 5.69 -49.96 -12.18
CA THR A 562 6.51 -50.99 -12.84
C THR A 562 5.71 -51.73 -13.91
N ASP A 563 4.44 -52.03 -13.67
CA ASP A 563 3.54 -52.63 -14.66
C ASP A 563 3.30 -51.70 -15.87
N LEU A 564 3.09 -50.41 -15.61
CA LEU A 564 2.93 -49.41 -16.68
C LEU A 564 4.21 -49.26 -17.53
N GLN A 565 5.38 -49.27 -16.89
CA GLN A 565 6.67 -49.25 -17.59
C GLN A 565 6.84 -50.44 -18.54
N ASN A 566 6.44 -51.64 -18.10
CA ASN A 566 6.51 -52.85 -18.93
C ASN A 566 5.55 -52.78 -20.13
N LYS A 567 4.32 -52.27 -19.93
CA LYS A 567 3.34 -52.08 -21.00
C LYS A 567 3.79 -51.06 -22.05
N ILE A 568 4.46 -49.98 -21.64
CA ILE A 568 5.01 -49.00 -22.56
C ILE A 568 6.22 -49.57 -23.31
N ALA A 569 7.12 -50.27 -22.62
CA ALA A 569 8.28 -50.89 -23.23
C ALA A 569 7.90 -52.01 -24.23
N GLY A 570 6.82 -52.72 -23.98
CA GLY A 570 6.24 -53.72 -24.89
C GLY A 570 5.45 -53.13 -26.07
N GLY A 571 5.18 -51.81 -26.07
CA GLY A 571 4.34 -51.15 -27.07
C GLY A 571 2.86 -51.53 -27.00
N GLU A 572 2.42 -52.07 -25.85
CA GLU A 572 1.05 -52.58 -25.65
C GLU A 572 0.03 -51.46 -25.45
N ILE A 573 0.48 -50.28 -25.05
CA ILE A 573 -0.35 -49.09 -24.87
C ILE A 573 0.19 -47.92 -25.70
N THR A 574 -0.70 -47.07 -26.19
CA THR A 574 -0.30 -45.90 -26.97
C THR A 574 0.27 -44.81 -26.05
N PRO A 575 1.11 -43.89 -26.56
CA PRO A 575 1.62 -42.79 -25.75
C PRO A 575 0.54 -41.94 -25.07
N SER A 576 -0.63 -41.80 -25.71
CA SER A 576 -1.76 -41.06 -25.14
C SER A 576 -2.35 -41.80 -23.94
N ASP A 577 -2.55 -43.12 -24.07
CA ASP A 577 -3.11 -43.95 -23.00
C ASP A 577 -2.14 -44.07 -21.82
N ALA A 578 -0.83 -44.13 -22.10
CA ALA A 578 0.21 -44.15 -21.08
C ALA A 578 0.22 -42.87 -20.22
N VAL A 579 -0.01 -41.71 -20.83
CA VAL A 579 -0.12 -40.43 -20.12
C VAL A 579 -1.37 -40.40 -19.25
N GLU A 580 -2.49 -40.89 -19.76
CA GLU A 580 -3.77 -40.95 -19.03
C GLU A 580 -3.69 -41.90 -17.82
N GLU A 581 -3.07 -43.07 -17.97
CA GLU A 581 -2.87 -44.03 -16.89
C GLU A 581 -1.92 -43.50 -15.81
N THR A 582 -0.87 -42.76 -16.21
CA THR A 582 0.05 -42.11 -15.29
C THR A 582 -0.66 -41.04 -14.44
N ILE A 583 -1.54 -40.25 -15.07
CA ILE A 583 -2.36 -39.23 -14.38
C ILE A 583 -3.31 -39.87 -13.37
N LYS A 584 -3.89 -41.03 -13.68
CA LYS A 584 -4.74 -41.79 -12.74
C LYS A 584 -3.96 -42.24 -11.51
N ILE A 585 -2.77 -42.82 -11.68
CA ILE A 585 -1.92 -43.26 -10.56
C ILE A 585 -1.55 -42.05 -9.66
N MET A 586 -1.17 -40.91 -10.27
CA MET A 586 -0.84 -39.69 -9.54
C MET A 586 -2.01 -39.12 -8.73
N ASN A 587 -3.22 -39.12 -9.30
CA ASN A 587 -4.41 -38.63 -8.61
C ASN A 587 -4.80 -39.53 -7.43
N ASN A 588 -4.61 -40.84 -7.55
CA ASN A 588 -4.89 -41.78 -6.46
C ASN A 588 -3.89 -41.60 -5.29
N VAL A 589 -2.59 -41.48 -5.58
CA VAL A 589 -1.54 -41.18 -4.57
C VAL A 589 -1.81 -39.84 -3.88
N LYS A 590 -2.19 -38.80 -4.63
CA LYS A 590 -2.55 -37.48 -4.08
C LYS A 590 -3.76 -37.55 -3.14
N ASN A 591 -4.76 -38.37 -3.47
CA ASN A 591 -5.99 -38.49 -2.69
C ASN A 591 -5.79 -39.27 -1.38
N GLU A 592 -4.83 -40.19 -1.32
CA GLU A 592 -4.52 -40.97 -0.11
C GLU A 592 -3.54 -40.27 0.86
N LEU A 593 -2.75 -39.29 0.41
CA LEU A 593 -1.71 -38.61 1.22
C LEU A 593 -2.15 -37.31 1.92
N ALA A 594 -3.43 -36.93 1.88
CA ALA A 594 -3.89 -35.61 2.32
C ALA A 594 -4.17 -35.50 3.84
N SER A 595 -3.25 -34.86 4.59
CA SER A 595 -3.50 -34.11 5.86
C SER A 595 -2.59 -32.86 5.89
N PRO A 596 -2.82 -31.83 6.75
CA PRO A 596 -2.45 -30.45 6.43
C PRO A 596 -0.94 -30.12 6.56
N GLU A 597 -0.49 -29.35 5.55
CA GLU A 597 0.65 -28.43 5.48
C GLU A 597 2.08 -28.86 5.85
N THR A 598 2.38 -30.13 6.11
CA THR A 598 3.80 -30.58 6.17
C THR A 598 4.19 -31.77 5.30
N SER A 599 3.26 -32.42 4.60
CA SER A 599 3.58 -33.57 3.71
C SER A 599 3.53 -33.27 2.20
N VAL A 600 3.17 -32.05 1.79
CA VAL A 600 3.07 -31.68 0.37
C VAL A 600 4.45 -31.69 -0.32
N THR A 601 5.51 -31.38 0.43
CA THR A 601 6.89 -31.34 -0.07
C THR A 601 7.44 -32.75 -0.33
N GLU A 602 7.17 -33.71 0.56
CA GLU A 602 7.63 -35.10 0.43
C GLU A 602 6.85 -35.89 -0.64
N ALA A 603 5.51 -35.71 -0.69
CA ALA A 603 4.66 -36.34 -1.71
C ALA A 603 4.94 -35.75 -3.11
N GLY A 604 5.12 -34.43 -3.19
CA GLY A 604 5.51 -33.74 -4.42
C GLY A 604 6.90 -34.11 -4.91
N LYS A 605 7.84 -34.40 -4.00
CA LYS A 605 9.17 -34.93 -4.33
C LYS A 605 9.10 -36.37 -4.82
N THR A 606 8.30 -37.23 -4.16
CA THR A 606 8.13 -38.64 -4.55
C THR A 606 7.48 -38.78 -5.94
N VAL A 607 6.46 -37.98 -6.25
CA VAL A 607 5.80 -37.96 -7.58
C VAL A 607 6.73 -37.42 -8.66
N ARG A 608 7.54 -36.40 -8.36
CA ARG A 608 8.54 -35.85 -9.28
C ARG A 608 9.64 -36.87 -9.60
N ASP A 609 10.20 -37.51 -8.58
CA ASP A 609 11.24 -38.54 -8.74
C ASP A 609 10.73 -39.75 -9.56
N LEU A 610 9.43 -40.08 -9.45
CA LEU A 610 8.80 -41.16 -10.20
C LEU A 610 8.60 -40.80 -11.68
N MET A 611 8.18 -39.55 -11.97
CA MET A 611 8.03 -39.04 -13.34
C MET A 611 9.38 -38.90 -14.06
N GLU A 612 10.42 -38.46 -13.36
CA GLU A 612 11.77 -38.35 -13.93
C GLU A 612 12.34 -39.73 -14.30
N LYS A 613 12.05 -40.78 -13.52
CA LYS A 613 12.43 -42.17 -13.84
C LYS A 613 11.68 -42.72 -15.06
N ILE A 614 10.40 -42.41 -15.23
CA ILE A 614 9.61 -42.81 -16.42
C ILE A 614 10.15 -42.10 -17.67
N ILE A 615 10.41 -40.80 -17.59
CA ILE A 615 10.98 -40.02 -18.72
C ILE A 615 12.36 -40.55 -19.11
N ALA A 616 13.22 -40.85 -18.14
CA ALA A 616 14.55 -41.41 -18.40
C ALA A 616 14.49 -42.77 -19.12
N SER A 617 13.58 -43.66 -18.71
CA SER A 617 13.38 -44.97 -19.34
C SER A 617 12.80 -44.88 -20.76
N LEU A 618 11.91 -43.92 -21.03
CA LEU A 618 11.36 -43.66 -22.37
C LEU A 618 12.43 -43.13 -23.34
N ILE A 619 13.38 -42.34 -22.84
CA ILE A 619 14.49 -41.79 -23.63
C ILE A 619 15.52 -42.90 -23.96
N GLU A 620 15.78 -43.83 -23.05
CA GLU A 620 16.70 -44.96 -23.28
C GLU A 620 16.20 -45.98 -24.31
N ASN A 621 14.87 -46.09 -24.50
CA ASN A 621 14.26 -47.10 -25.38
C ASN A 621 14.43 -46.78 -26.89
N LYS A 622 14.97 -45.61 -27.25
CA LYS A 622 15.33 -45.14 -28.62
C LYS A 622 14.27 -45.27 -29.73
N ASN A 623 13.04 -45.64 -29.39
CA ASN A 623 11.90 -45.65 -30.30
C ASN A 623 11.38 -44.21 -30.49
N ALA A 624 11.21 -43.78 -31.75
CA ALA A 624 10.78 -42.42 -32.10
C ALA A 624 9.48 -41.99 -31.40
N THR A 625 8.55 -42.93 -31.18
CA THR A 625 7.29 -42.65 -30.48
C THR A 625 7.47 -42.42 -28.98
N ALA A 626 8.42 -43.13 -28.34
CA ALA A 626 8.74 -42.96 -26.92
C ALA A 626 9.53 -41.67 -26.65
N VAL A 627 10.40 -41.27 -27.59
CA VAL A 627 11.13 -40.00 -27.54
C VAL A 627 10.17 -38.80 -27.71
N GLN A 628 9.16 -38.92 -28.58
CA GLN A 628 8.12 -37.91 -28.72
C GLN A 628 7.22 -37.81 -27.48
N ALA A 629 6.86 -38.93 -26.86
CA ALA A 629 6.13 -38.93 -25.59
C ALA A 629 6.93 -38.27 -24.44
N ALA A 630 8.23 -38.57 -24.34
CA ALA A 630 9.12 -37.96 -23.37
C ALA A 630 9.29 -36.45 -23.59
N ALA A 631 9.33 -35.99 -24.84
CA ALA A 631 9.39 -34.57 -25.19
C ALA A 631 8.12 -33.79 -24.82
N VAL A 632 6.96 -34.47 -24.79
CA VAL A 632 5.69 -33.89 -24.32
C VAL A 632 5.58 -33.87 -22.80
N LEU A 633 6.14 -34.86 -22.10
CA LEU A 633 6.10 -34.95 -20.64
C LEU A 633 7.12 -34.04 -19.93
N LYS A 634 8.26 -33.75 -20.57
CA LYS A 634 9.34 -32.92 -19.98
C LYS A 634 8.90 -31.50 -19.58
N PRO A 635 8.13 -30.76 -20.40
CA PRO A 635 7.57 -29.47 -20.01
C PRO A 635 6.54 -29.58 -18.90
N VAL A 636 5.77 -30.68 -18.84
CA VAL A 636 4.75 -30.91 -17.80
C VAL A 636 5.39 -31.17 -16.43
N VAL A 637 6.56 -31.81 -16.36
CA VAL A 637 7.32 -31.94 -15.10
C VAL A 637 7.91 -30.60 -14.65
N ASN A 638 8.34 -29.76 -15.61
CA ASN A 638 8.95 -28.46 -15.32
C ASN A 638 7.91 -27.36 -14.98
N ASP A 639 6.75 -27.36 -15.64
CA ASP A 639 5.72 -26.32 -15.48
C ASP A 639 4.45 -26.83 -14.76
N GLY A 640 4.15 -28.14 -14.82
CA GLY A 640 2.85 -28.71 -14.42
C GLY A 640 2.73 -29.23 -12.99
N VAL A 641 3.81 -29.32 -12.20
CA VAL A 641 3.69 -29.61 -10.76
C VAL A 641 3.38 -28.34 -9.95
N LYS A 642 3.82 -27.17 -10.45
CA LYS A 642 3.50 -25.87 -9.82
C LYS A 642 2.02 -25.49 -9.96
N ILE A 643 1.35 -25.90 -11.04
CA ILE A 643 -0.04 -25.50 -11.33
C ILE A 643 -1.07 -26.34 -10.52
N VAL A 644 -0.72 -27.54 -10.07
CA VAL A 644 -1.63 -28.43 -9.31
C VAL A 644 -1.75 -28.06 -7.81
N LEU A 645 -0.90 -27.16 -7.31
CA LEU A 645 -0.79 -26.87 -5.87
C LEU A 645 -1.32 -25.49 -5.44
N ALA A 646 -1.91 -24.71 -6.34
CA ALA A 646 -2.27 -23.32 -6.05
C ALA A 646 -3.64 -22.87 -6.61
N ARG A 647 -4.72 -23.65 -6.44
CA ARG A 647 -6.10 -23.15 -6.63
C ARG A 647 -7.10 -23.81 -5.65
N PRO A 648 -7.72 -23.04 -4.73
CA PRO A 648 -8.66 -23.55 -3.72
C PRO A 648 -10.16 -23.62 -4.14
N ASP A 649 -10.49 -23.46 -5.42
CA ASP A 649 -11.79 -22.91 -5.85
C ASP A 649 -12.65 -23.81 -6.76
N GLY A 650 -12.46 -25.13 -6.73
CA GLY A 650 -13.50 -26.09 -7.17
C GLY A 650 -13.95 -26.00 -8.63
N VAL A 651 -13.12 -25.42 -9.50
CA VAL A 651 -13.32 -25.41 -10.95
C VAL A 651 -13.21 -26.85 -11.49
N ASP A 652 -14.01 -27.22 -12.49
CA ASP A 652 -13.87 -28.49 -13.21
C ASP A 652 -12.56 -28.48 -14.03
N VAL A 653 -11.46 -28.72 -13.32
CA VAL A 653 -10.11 -28.76 -13.88
C VAL A 653 -10.00 -29.88 -14.92
N ALA A 654 -10.80 -30.94 -14.83
CA ALA A 654 -10.81 -32.00 -15.85
C ALA A 654 -11.44 -31.50 -17.17
N GLY A 655 -12.50 -30.69 -17.10
CA GLY A 655 -13.09 -30.02 -18.26
C GLY A 655 -12.16 -28.98 -18.89
N GLU A 656 -11.51 -28.14 -18.08
CA GLU A 656 -10.56 -27.12 -18.56
C GLU A 656 -9.26 -27.73 -19.10
N LEU A 657 -8.72 -28.76 -18.44
CA LEU A 657 -7.52 -29.47 -18.92
C LEU A 657 -7.84 -30.26 -20.20
N LYS A 658 -9.02 -30.90 -20.29
CA LYS A 658 -9.49 -31.55 -21.52
C LYS A 658 -9.69 -30.55 -22.66
N ASN A 659 -10.21 -29.36 -22.39
CA ASN A 659 -10.44 -28.32 -23.40
C ASN A 659 -9.14 -27.61 -23.82
N SER A 660 -8.24 -27.34 -22.87
CA SER A 660 -6.92 -26.74 -23.12
C SER A 660 -6.01 -27.72 -23.85
N LEU A 661 -5.96 -28.99 -23.43
CA LEU A 661 -5.23 -30.05 -24.12
C LEU A 661 -5.84 -30.35 -25.50
N ALA A 662 -7.18 -30.38 -25.63
CA ALA A 662 -7.84 -30.50 -26.94
C ALA A 662 -7.64 -29.28 -27.84
N SER A 663 -7.39 -28.10 -27.28
CA SER A 663 -7.07 -26.88 -28.03
C SER A 663 -5.61 -26.88 -28.48
N GLN A 664 -4.67 -27.26 -27.61
CA GLN A 664 -3.25 -27.36 -27.93
C GLN A 664 -2.97 -28.52 -28.90
N VAL A 665 -3.65 -29.65 -28.74
CA VAL A 665 -3.63 -30.77 -29.70
C VAL A 665 -4.26 -30.34 -31.03
N ARG A 666 -5.34 -29.55 -31.06
CA ARG A 666 -5.89 -28.97 -32.30
C ARG A 666 -4.91 -28.01 -32.97
N ASP A 667 -4.25 -27.16 -32.20
CA ASP A 667 -3.31 -26.15 -32.71
C ASP A 667 -2.03 -26.82 -33.27
N ILE A 668 -1.58 -27.90 -32.61
CA ILE A 668 -0.48 -28.75 -33.08
C ILE A 668 -0.90 -29.60 -34.29
N ILE A 669 -2.13 -30.13 -34.35
CA ILE A 669 -2.68 -30.80 -35.55
C ILE A 669 -2.79 -29.81 -36.73
N THR A 670 -3.12 -28.55 -36.46
CA THR A 670 -3.22 -27.48 -37.47
C THR A 670 -1.84 -27.04 -37.96
N LYS A 671 -0.84 -26.97 -37.06
CA LYS A 671 0.58 -26.70 -37.39
C LYS A 671 1.32 -27.89 -38.00
N ALA A 672 0.94 -29.13 -37.66
CA ALA A 672 1.42 -30.35 -38.32
C ALA A 672 0.74 -30.56 -39.68
N GLY A 673 -0.50 -30.08 -39.84
CA GLY A 673 -1.30 -30.11 -41.06
C GLY A 673 -0.83 -29.15 -42.16
N THR A 674 0.20 -28.32 -41.91
CA THR A 674 0.88 -27.53 -42.95
C THR A 674 1.90 -28.37 -43.75
N ILE A 675 2.05 -29.66 -43.43
CA ILE A 675 2.68 -30.66 -44.30
C ILE A 675 1.58 -31.38 -45.10
N SER A 676 1.48 -31.02 -46.38
CA SER A 676 0.65 -31.63 -47.45
C SER A 676 -0.87 -31.38 -47.40
N SER A 677 -1.31 -30.40 -48.18
CA SER A 677 -2.70 -30.31 -48.64
C SER A 677 -2.94 -31.38 -49.73
N ALA A 678 -3.36 -32.59 -49.34
CA ALA A 678 -4.12 -33.50 -50.20
C ALA A 678 -4.75 -34.66 -49.39
N GLN A 679 -6.03 -34.48 -49.02
CA GLN A 679 -7.12 -35.48 -48.95
C GLN A 679 -7.95 -35.34 -47.68
N LEU A 680 -8.96 -34.47 -47.77
CA LEU A 680 -10.19 -34.61 -47.00
C LEU A 680 -10.91 -35.88 -47.52
N LYS A 681 -11.16 -36.87 -46.66
CA LYS A 681 -12.26 -37.81 -46.89
C LYS A 681 -13.02 -38.08 -45.60
N VAL A 682 -14.28 -37.67 -45.66
CA VAL A 682 -15.39 -37.92 -44.74
C VAL A 682 -15.51 -39.41 -44.44
N PHE A 683 -15.93 -39.76 -43.21
CA PHE A 683 -16.33 -41.09 -42.80
C PHE A 683 -17.09 -41.86 -43.90
N GLY A 684 -16.62 -43.06 -44.24
CA GLY A 684 -17.36 -44.04 -45.06
C GLY A 684 -16.49 -45.01 -45.84
N SER A 685 -16.35 -46.23 -45.33
CA SER A 685 -15.94 -47.51 -45.96
C SER A 685 -14.52 -47.65 -46.56
N ASP A 686 -13.80 -48.61 -45.97
CA ASP A 686 -12.84 -49.60 -46.49
C ASP A 686 -11.91 -49.30 -47.68
N SER A 687 -10.62 -49.59 -47.44
CA SER A 687 -9.55 -50.04 -48.36
C SER A 687 -8.54 -49.05 -48.98
N THR A 688 -7.32 -49.60 -49.16
CA THR A 688 -5.94 -49.06 -49.29
C THR A 688 -5.54 -48.46 -50.65
N THR A 689 -4.49 -47.61 -50.71
CA THR A 689 -3.23 -47.73 -51.54
C THR A 689 -2.51 -46.38 -51.78
N THR A 690 -1.17 -46.38 -51.69
CA THR A 690 -0.17 -45.29 -51.84
C THR A 690 0.34 -45.08 -53.28
N VAL A 691 0.68 -43.84 -53.71
CA VAL A 691 1.71 -43.52 -54.76
C VAL A 691 2.32 -42.10 -54.54
N SER A 692 3.64 -41.97 -54.74
CA SER A 692 4.52 -40.77 -54.60
C SER A 692 4.92 -40.18 -55.97
N LEU A 693 5.43 -38.91 -56.09
CA LEU A 693 6.41 -38.37 -57.11
C LEU A 693 6.65 -36.80 -57.01
N PRO A 694 7.68 -36.16 -57.65
CA PRO A 694 8.76 -35.40 -56.96
C PRO A 694 9.17 -33.96 -57.46
N ALA A 695 9.80 -33.19 -56.56
CA ALA A 695 11.08 -32.40 -56.57
C ALA A 695 11.53 -31.30 -57.59
N ASN A 696 10.70 -30.56 -58.33
CA ASN A 696 11.21 -29.45 -59.18
C ASN A 696 10.41 -28.12 -59.19
N ILE A 697 9.88 -27.69 -58.03
CA ILE A 697 9.09 -26.43 -57.91
C ILE A 697 9.83 -25.32 -57.12
N LEU A 698 10.92 -25.63 -56.42
CA LEU A 698 11.52 -24.70 -55.44
C LEU A 698 12.26 -23.49 -56.06
N GLU A 699 12.86 -23.62 -57.25
CA GLU A 699 13.58 -22.50 -57.90
C GLU A 699 12.63 -21.44 -58.51
N GLN A 700 11.41 -21.81 -58.91
CA GLN A 700 10.45 -20.86 -59.47
C GLN A 700 9.78 -19.95 -58.43
N GLN A 701 9.76 -20.36 -57.15
CA GLN A 701 9.10 -19.59 -56.09
C GLN A 701 10.02 -18.55 -55.43
N LEU A 702 11.34 -18.75 -55.43
CA LEU A 702 12.32 -17.76 -54.94
C LEU A 702 12.41 -16.52 -55.85
N GLU A 703 12.20 -16.68 -57.16
CA GLU A 703 12.22 -15.57 -58.12
C GLU A 703 10.94 -14.71 -58.06
N GLN A 704 9.81 -15.28 -57.65
CA GLN A 704 8.55 -14.53 -57.42
C GLN A 704 8.57 -13.71 -56.13
N LEU A 705 9.15 -14.23 -55.04
CA LEU A 705 9.32 -13.49 -53.78
C LEU A 705 10.26 -12.28 -53.93
N SER A 706 11.31 -12.43 -54.73
CA SER A 706 12.29 -11.36 -55.04
C SER A 706 11.73 -10.23 -55.93
N ARG A 707 10.65 -10.51 -56.68
CA ARG A 707 9.89 -9.51 -57.45
C ARG A 707 8.87 -8.79 -56.58
N ALA A 708 8.14 -9.51 -55.74
CA ALA A 708 7.16 -8.94 -54.81
C ALA A 708 7.81 -7.95 -53.82
N GLN A 709 9.04 -8.23 -53.39
CA GLN A 709 9.80 -7.33 -52.51
C GLN A 709 10.27 -6.04 -53.20
N ARG A 710 10.53 -6.08 -54.53
CA ARG A 710 10.87 -4.89 -55.33
C ARG A 710 9.63 -4.05 -55.66
N GLU A 711 8.50 -4.69 -55.98
CA GLU A 711 7.23 -4.00 -56.21
C GLU A 711 6.71 -3.29 -54.96
N LEU A 712 6.92 -3.86 -53.76
CA LEU A 712 6.52 -3.21 -52.50
C LEU A 712 7.40 -1.98 -52.16
N SER A 713 8.68 -2.01 -52.56
CA SER A 713 9.60 -0.86 -52.40
C SER A 713 9.28 0.29 -53.36
N ASP A 714 8.81 -0.02 -54.58
CA ASP A 714 8.39 0.99 -55.57
C ASP A 714 7.00 1.57 -55.25
N ILE A 715 6.10 0.81 -54.63
CA ILE A 715 4.78 1.30 -54.14
C ILE A 715 4.95 2.33 -53.00
N LEU A 716 5.98 2.17 -52.18
CA LEU A 716 6.29 3.09 -51.08
C LEU A 716 7.10 4.32 -51.51
N SER A 717 7.50 4.41 -52.78
CA SER A 717 8.32 5.52 -53.31
C SER A 717 7.77 6.08 -54.63
N GLY A 718 6.54 6.62 -54.64
CA GLY A 718 6.09 7.49 -55.75
C GLY A 718 4.59 7.69 -55.95
N ASP A 719 4.15 8.94 -55.83
CA ASP A 719 3.11 9.64 -56.64
C ASP A 719 1.68 9.08 -56.84
N ARG A 720 1.15 8.16 -56.03
CA ARG A 720 -0.29 7.76 -56.10
C ARG A 720 -1.18 8.20 -54.93
N LEU A 721 -0.85 9.30 -54.25
CA LEU A 721 -1.67 9.86 -53.16
C LEU A 721 -2.93 10.63 -53.59
N GLN A 722 -3.23 10.78 -54.90
CA GLN A 722 -4.41 11.54 -55.35
C GLN A 722 -5.70 10.72 -55.53
N GLU A 723 -5.67 9.38 -55.55
CA GLU A 723 -6.89 8.58 -55.79
C GLU A 723 -7.67 8.19 -54.52
N ILE A 724 -7.11 8.42 -53.32
CA ILE A 724 -7.79 8.13 -52.03
C ILE A 724 -8.40 9.41 -51.41
N ALA A 725 -8.46 10.52 -52.15
CA ALA A 725 -9.11 11.75 -51.69
C ALA A 725 -10.64 11.77 -51.90
N VAL A 726 -11.25 10.73 -52.49
CA VAL A 726 -12.64 10.77 -52.97
C VAL A 726 -13.66 10.01 -52.08
N LEU A 727 -13.23 9.24 -51.07
CA LEU A 727 -14.16 8.50 -50.19
C LEU A 727 -14.42 9.15 -48.82
N ALA A 728 -13.85 10.33 -48.55
CA ALA A 728 -14.04 11.07 -47.29
C ALA A 728 -15.36 11.88 -47.21
N ARG A 729 -16.50 11.27 -47.54
CA ARG A 729 -17.84 11.88 -47.29
C ARG A 729 -18.83 10.88 -46.71
N THR A 730 -18.45 10.21 -45.63
CA THR A 730 -19.39 9.48 -44.77
C THR A 730 -18.99 9.69 -43.30
N PRO A 731 -19.92 9.97 -42.37
CA PRO A 731 -19.56 10.27 -40.98
C PRO A 731 -19.17 8.99 -40.22
N VAL A 732 -17.99 9.05 -39.58
CA VAL A 732 -17.48 8.26 -38.44
C VAL A 732 -17.57 6.73 -38.50
N GLN A 733 -16.44 6.05 -38.33
CA GLN A 733 -16.39 4.79 -37.56
C GLN A 733 -15.04 4.64 -36.83
N GLN A 734 -15.09 4.88 -35.52
CA GLN A 734 -14.38 4.20 -34.43
C GLN A 734 -13.14 3.36 -34.83
N LEU A 735 -11.95 3.77 -34.38
CA LEU A 735 -10.75 2.92 -34.44
C LEU A 735 -10.71 2.06 -33.17
N GLU A 736 -11.22 0.82 -33.23
CA GLU A 736 -10.98 -0.19 -32.19
C GLU A 736 -9.65 -0.90 -32.48
N VAL A 737 -8.71 -0.86 -31.53
CA VAL A 737 -7.47 -1.64 -31.58
C VAL A 737 -7.68 -2.86 -30.67
N ASP A 738 -7.97 -4.01 -31.26
CA ASP A 738 -8.18 -5.27 -30.54
C ASP A 738 -6.82 -5.98 -30.37
N LEU A 739 -6.25 -5.94 -29.16
CA LEU A 739 -4.96 -6.59 -28.80
C LEU A 739 -5.14 -8.01 -28.24
N ALA A 740 -6.27 -8.67 -28.56
CA ALA A 740 -6.66 -9.99 -28.03
C ALA A 740 -5.63 -11.14 -28.26
N GLY A 741 -4.53 -10.90 -28.99
CA GLY A 741 -3.44 -11.86 -29.21
C GLY A 741 -2.24 -11.77 -28.27
N VAL A 742 -2.19 -10.83 -27.32
CA VAL A 742 -1.02 -10.60 -26.43
C VAL A 742 -1.22 -11.21 -25.02
N ALA A 743 -2.22 -12.08 -24.84
CA ALA A 743 -2.48 -12.77 -23.58
C ALA A 743 -1.35 -13.78 -23.28
N GLY A 744 -0.30 -13.33 -22.59
CA GLY A 744 0.83 -14.17 -22.18
C GLY A 744 2.17 -13.45 -22.05
N GLN A 745 2.31 -12.21 -22.52
CA GLN A 745 3.50 -11.40 -22.29
C GLN A 745 3.16 -10.23 -21.37
N LYS A 746 3.74 -10.21 -20.16
CA LYS A 746 3.93 -8.96 -19.40
C LYS A 746 4.90 -8.07 -20.18
N ALA A 747 4.43 -7.45 -21.26
CA ALA A 747 5.18 -6.48 -22.03
C ALA A 747 4.47 -5.13 -21.90
N ASN A 748 5.16 -4.16 -21.29
CA ASN A 748 4.85 -2.74 -21.40
C ASN A 748 4.77 -2.39 -22.90
N THR A 749 3.57 -2.44 -23.48
CA THR A 749 3.38 -2.14 -24.90
C THR A 749 3.08 -0.65 -25.01
N GLU A 750 4.10 0.15 -25.37
CA GLU A 750 3.91 1.55 -25.76
C GLU A 750 3.15 1.63 -27.08
N LEU A 751 1.97 2.29 -27.08
CA LEU A 751 1.24 2.58 -28.30
C LEU A 751 1.71 3.93 -28.87
N VAL A 752 2.61 3.91 -29.84
CA VAL A 752 3.05 5.10 -30.59
C VAL A 752 2.11 5.32 -31.79
N VAL A 753 1.25 6.35 -31.75
CA VAL A 753 0.35 6.68 -32.87
C VAL A 753 1.13 7.47 -33.94
N ALA A 754 1.22 6.91 -35.15
CA ALA A 754 2.00 7.46 -36.26
C ALA A 754 1.47 8.83 -36.79
N ASP A 755 2.41 9.66 -37.24
CA ASP A 755 2.29 11.07 -37.65
C ASP A 755 1.17 11.36 -38.70
N ASP A 756 0.87 10.40 -39.58
CA ASP A 756 -0.13 10.55 -40.66
C ASP A 756 -1.58 10.43 -40.17
N VAL A 757 -1.82 9.79 -39.03
CA VAL A 757 -3.15 9.72 -38.41
C VAL A 757 -3.53 11.09 -37.83
N ALA A 758 -2.58 11.82 -37.23
CA ALA A 758 -2.82 13.11 -36.58
C ALA A 758 -3.17 14.27 -37.51
N ARG A 759 -2.73 14.25 -38.77
CA ARG A 759 -3.05 15.34 -39.73
C ARG A 759 -4.52 15.39 -40.15
N ASN A 760 -5.18 14.23 -40.21
CA ASN A 760 -6.60 14.14 -40.58
C ASN A 760 -7.57 14.32 -39.39
N LEU A 761 -7.05 14.53 -38.18
CA LEU A 761 -7.80 14.49 -36.92
C LEU A 761 -8.14 15.87 -36.32
N ARG A 762 -7.90 16.96 -37.05
CA ARG A 762 -8.14 18.34 -36.55
C ARG A 762 -9.63 18.69 -36.33
N GLU A 763 -10.58 17.85 -36.74
CA GLU A 763 -12.02 18.21 -36.74
C GLU A 763 -12.97 17.19 -36.06
N SER A 764 -12.50 16.12 -35.42
CA SER A 764 -13.39 15.09 -34.82
C SER A 764 -12.97 14.63 -33.42
N GLU A 765 -13.96 14.27 -32.58
CA GLU A 765 -13.76 13.67 -31.26
C GLU A 765 -13.03 12.33 -31.36
N LEU A 766 -11.89 12.19 -30.68
CA LEU A 766 -11.18 10.92 -30.57
C LEU A 766 -11.68 10.16 -29.33
N LYS A 767 -12.34 9.02 -29.54
CA LYS A 767 -12.58 8.01 -28.48
C LYS A 767 -11.57 6.90 -28.67
N LEU A 768 -10.51 6.87 -27.85
CA LEU A 768 -9.57 5.75 -27.82
C LEU A 768 -10.08 4.72 -26.80
N ALA A 769 -10.57 3.57 -27.28
CA ALA A 769 -10.96 2.45 -26.41
C ALA A 769 -9.88 1.37 -26.50
N VAL A 770 -9.10 1.20 -25.42
CA VAL A 770 -8.13 0.11 -25.29
C VAL A 770 -8.80 -1.04 -24.55
N ARG A 771 -8.82 -2.24 -25.11
CA ARG A 771 -9.28 -3.45 -24.42
C ARG A 771 -8.16 -4.01 -23.56
N VAL A 772 -8.43 -4.24 -22.27
CA VAL A 772 -7.40 -4.66 -21.34
C VAL A 772 -7.97 -5.59 -20.28
N SER A 773 -7.37 -6.77 -20.11
CA SER A 773 -7.65 -7.64 -18.96
C SER A 773 -6.82 -7.28 -17.72
N ASP A 774 -5.65 -6.61 -17.86
CA ASP A 774 -4.66 -6.41 -16.77
C ASP A 774 -3.90 -5.04 -16.75
N GLY A 775 -4.53 -3.91 -17.15
CA GLY A 775 -3.98 -2.54 -17.03
C GLY A 775 -3.21 -1.97 -18.25
N PHE A 776 -3.23 -0.64 -18.42
CA PHE A 776 -2.56 0.06 -19.54
C PHE A 776 -1.99 1.44 -19.13
N THR A 777 -1.03 1.94 -19.92
CA THR A 777 -0.38 3.25 -19.73
C THR A 777 -0.45 4.05 -21.02
N ILE A 778 -0.85 5.34 -20.95
CA ILE A 778 -0.80 6.27 -22.08
C ILE A 778 0.19 7.39 -21.78
N VAL A 779 1.10 7.62 -22.72
CA VAL A 779 2.10 8.69 -22.71
C VAL A 779 1.58 9.87 -23.53
N LEU A 780 1.44 11.05 -22.92
CA LEU A 780 1.03 12.28 -23.60
C LEU A 780 2.20 13.26 -23.65
N SER A 781 2.79 13.46 -24.84
CA SER A 781 3.93 14.37 -25.06
C SER A 781 3.58 15.55 -25.98
N GLY A 782 4.11 16.74 -25.66
CA GLY A 782 4.15 17.90 -26.55
C GLY A 782 5.53 18.05 -27.19
N THR A 783 5.64 18.51 -28.44
CA THR A 783 6.94 18.72 -29.13
C THR A 783 7.12 20.13 -29.66
N GLU A 784 8.37 20.61 -29.66
CA GLU A 784 8.93 21.39 -30.77
C GLU A 784 10.19 20.66 -31.31
N ARG A 785 10.23 20.48 -32.64
CA ARG A 785 11.02 19.50 -33.40
C ARG A 785 12.34 20.04 -33.97
N ALA A 786 13.29 19.13 -34.19
CA ALA A 786 13.78 18.76 -35.53
C ALA A 786 14.27 17.30 -35.43
N ASP A 787 13.59 16.24 -35.86
CA ASP A 787 12.68 16.08 -36.97
C ASP A 787 11.69 14.93 -36.70
N ARG A 788 10.40 15.21 -36.93
CA ARG A 788 9.30 14.25 -37.12
C ARG A 788 8.86 13.32 -35.98
N GLN A 789 8.17 13.86 -34.97
CA GLN A 789 7.14 13.15 -34.17
C GLN A 789 5.93 14.04 -33.80
N THR A 790 4.79 13.39 -33.58
CA THR A 790 3.40 13.86 -33.65
C THR A 790 2.97 14.78 -32.49
N VAL A 791 2.10 15.77 -32.77
CA VAL A 791 1.55 16.71 -31.79
C VAL A 791 0.06 16.44 -31.55
N PHE A 792 -0.39 16.28 -30.30
CA PHE A 792 -1.80 16.43 -29.93
C PHE A 792 -2.09 17.91 -29.59
N THR A 793 -2.37 18.74 -30.60
CA THR A 793 -2.96 20.06 -30.37
C THR A 793 -4.46 19.96 -30.46
N GLY A 794 -5.12 19.69 -29.33
CA GLY A 794 -6.58 19.69 -29.23
C GLY A 794 -7.04 20.43 -27.97
N HIS A 795 -8.03 21.30 -28.08
CA HIS A 795 -8.69 21.97 -26.94
C HIS A 795 -9.64 21.02 -26.18
N LYS A 796 -9.42 19.70 -26.24
CA LYS A 796 -10.35 18.67 -25.75
C LYS A 796 -9.64 17.65 -24.86
N PRO A 797 -10.32 17.13 -23.83
CA PRO A 797 -9.71 16.23 -22.86
C PRO A 797 -9.33 14.88 -23.49
N VAL A 798 -8.20 14.31 -23.07
CA VAL A 798 -7.83 12.94 -23.42
C VAL A 798 -8.63 11.98 -22.55
N MET A 799 -9.34 11.03 -23.17
CA MET A 799 -10.12 10.02 -22.45
C MET A 799 -9.39 8.69 -22.43
N LEU A 800 -9.20 8.14 -21.22
CA LEU A 800 -8.77 6.77 -20.97
C LEU A 800 -9.97 5.94 -20.55
N ALA A 801 -10.06 4.71 -21.04
CA ALA A 801 -11.17 3.81 -20.76
C ALA A 801 -10.63 2.42 -20.36
N ALA A 802 -11.05 1.91 -19.20
CA ALA A 802 -10.79 0.54 -18.76
C ALA A 802 -12.06 -0.30 -18.91
N ARG A 803 -11.95 -1.46 -19.56
CA ARG A 803 -13.08 -2.38 -19.80
C ARG A 803 -12.93 -3.69 -19.04
N ASP A 804 -14.04 -4.33 -18.72
CA ASP A 804 -14.04 -5.69 -18.15
C ASP A 804 -13.78 -6.78 -19.20
N THR A 805 -13.71 -8.03 -18.71
CA THR A 805 -13.52 -9.23 -19.53
C THR A 805 -14.64 -9.47 -20.54
N ASP A 806 -15.82 -8.89 -20.32
CA ASP A 806 -16.98 -8.97 -21.19
C ASP A 806 -17.04 -7.79 -22.19
N GLY A 807 -16.09 -6.86 -22.11
CA GLY A 807 -15.96 -5.68 -22.98
C GLY A 807 -16.79 -4.47 -22.56
N LEU A 808 -17.43 -4.47 -21.38
CA LEU A 808 -18.15 -3.33 -20.81
C LEU A 808 -17.17 -2.32 -20.21
N LEU A 809 -17.51 -1.03 -20.29
CA LEU A 809 -16.67 0.09 -19.83
C LEU A 809 -16.90 0.35 -18.35
N ASP A 810 -15.86 0.15 -17.53
CA ASP A 810 -15.97 0.24 -16.07
C ASP A 810 -15.40 1.52 -15.48
N LEU A 811 -14.35 2.09 -16.08
CA LEU A 811 -13.77 3.37 -15.66
C LEU A 811 -13.37 4.20 -16.87
N ILE A 812 -13.76 5.48 -16.87
CA ILE A 812 -13.24 6.52 -17.75
C ILE A 812 -12.45 7.51 -16.91
N ALA A 813 -11.25 7.88 -17.35
CA ALA A 813 -10.47 8.95 -16.75
C ALA A 813 -10.15 10.00 -17.83
N SER A 814 -10.47 11.27 -17.59
CA SER A 814 -10.20 12.34 -18.56
C SER A 814 -9.78 13.66 -17.92
N GLY A 815 -8.91 14.42 -18.58
CA GLY A 815 -8.40 15.70 -18.06
C GLY A 815 -8.26 16.78 -19.14
N LEU A 816 -8.54 18.04 -18.78
CA LEU A 816 -8.32 19.23 -19.61
C LEU A 816 -6.91 19.79 -19.32
N PHE A 817 -5.95 19.61 -20.21
CA PHE A 817 -4.68 20.34 -20.14
C PHE A 817 -4.88 21.69 -20.84
N SER A 818 -5.03 22.78 -20.08
CA SER A 818 -5.21 24.11 -20.64
C SER A 818 -3.85 24.69 -21.08
N GLN A 819 -3.75 25.12 -22.35
CA GLN A 819 -2.71 26.06 -22.75
C GLN A 819 -3.15 27.45 -22.26
N ASN A 820 -2.48 28.02 -21.27
CA ASN A 820 -2.48 29.46 -21.04
C ASN A 820 -1.30 29.85 -20.13
N GLU A 821 -0.11 29.98 -20.72
CA GLU A 821 0.96 30.97 -20.45
C GLU A 821 1.99 30.81 -21.60
N PRO A 822 2.62 31.90 -22.10
CA PRO A 822 3.37 31.88 -23.34
C PRO A 822 4.72 31.17 -23.22
N ALA A 823 5.11 30.48 -24.29
CA ALA A 823 6.29 29.66 -24.42
C ALA A 823 7.62 30.34 -24.03
N SER A 824 8.25 29.81 -22.99
CA SER A 824 9.70 29.66 -22.89
C SER A 824 10.01 28.29 -22.27
N SER A 825 10.51 27.40 -23.14
CA SER A 825 11.28 26.15 -22.90
C SER A 825 10.69 25.01 -22.04
N ALA A 826 10.67 23.81 -22.66
CA ALA A 826 10.27 22.48 -22.19
C ALA A 826 8.76 22.26 -21.93
N ALA A 827 8.10 21.61 -22.89
CA ALA A 827 6.69 21.23 -22.77
C ALA A 827 6.50 20.11 -21.72
N GLU A 828 5.82 20.42 -20.63
CA GLU A 828 5.35 19.46 -19.62
C GLU A 828 4.43 18.41 -20.27
N GLY A 829 4.72 17.13 -20.04
CA GLY A 829 3.84 16.02 -20.39
C GLY A 829 3.56 15.18 -19.15
N TYR A 830 2.39 14.53 -19.10
CA TYR A 830 2.03 13.62 -18.01
C TYR A 830 1.81 12.21 -18.55
N VAL A 831 2.21 11.20 -17.77
CA VAL A 831 1.86 9.80 -17.99
C VAL A 831 0.70 9.46 -17.06
N LEU A 832 -0.45 9.13 -17.64
CA LEU A 832 -1.60 8.66 -16.89
C LEU A 832 -1.71 7.14 -17.06
N SER A 833 -1.63 6.43 -15.94
CA SER A 833 -1.77 4.97 -15.87
C SER A 833 -3.01 4.60 -15.08
N VAL A 834 -3.81 3.69 -15.63
CA VAL A 834 -5.00 3.14 -14.97
C VAL A 834 -4.89 1.62 -14.96
N SER A 835 -4.91 1.03 -13.76
CA SER A 835 -4.83 -0.41 -13.57
C SER A 835 -5.90 -0.90 -12.60
N GLN A 836 -6.67 -1.93 -12.99
CA GLN A 836 -7.60 -2.58 -12.07
C GLN A 836 -6.82 -3.24 -10.93
N LEU A 837 -7.30 -3.09 -9.70
CA LEU A 837 -6.76 -3.79 -8.54
C LEU A 837 -7.30 -5.23 -8.52
N ASP A 838 -6.47 -6.18 -8.09
CA ASP A 838 -6.88 -7.56 -7.84
C ASP A 838 -8.13 -7.61 -6.93
N SER A 839 -9.13 -8.40 -7.32
CA SER A 839 -10.43 -8.43 -6.61
C SER A 839 -10.29 -8.88 -5.16
N ALA A 840 -9.41 -9.85 -4.85
CA ALA A 840 -9.21 -10.30 -3.48
C ALA A 840 -8.55 -9.21 -2.60
N LYS A 841 -7.63 -8.42 -3.19
CA LYS A 841 -7.07 -7.23 -2.54
C LYS A 841 -8.13 -6.15 -2.34
N ALA A 842 -8.92 -5.83 -3.36
CA ALA A 842 -9.99 -4.83 -3.28
C ALA A 842 -11.02 -5.19 -2.19
N ASP A 843 -11.44 -6.46 -2.16
CA ASP A 843 -12.35 -6.95 -1.13
C ASP A 843 -11.72 -6.92 0.27
N LYS A 844 -10.42 -7.20 0.38
CA LYS A 844 -9.69 -7.06 1.65
C LYS A 844 -9.71 -5.62 2.14
N LEU A 845 -9.48 -4.62 1.28
CA LEU A 845 -9.53 -3.20 1.68
C LEU A 845 -10.89 -2.83 2.29
N VAL A 846 -11.98 -3.30 1.68
CA VAL A 846 -13.34 -3.02 2.16
C VAL A 846 -13.68 -3.82 3.41
N ARG A 847 -13.25 -5.09 3.50
CA ARG A 847 -13.41 -5.91 4.72
C ARG A 847 -12.67 -5.31 5.90
N ASP A 848 -11.42 -4.92 5.73
CA ASP A 848 -10.61 -4.31 6.79
C ASP A 848 -11.23 -2.97 7.23
N ALA A 849 -11.69 -2.16 6.28
CA ALA A 849 -12.39 -0.91 6.59
C ALA A 849 -13.71 -1.14 7.34
N ASN A 850 -14.49 -2.17 6.98
CA ASN A 850 -15.70 -2.57 7.71
C ASN A 850 -15.39 -3.09 9.11
N ALA A 851 -14.34 -3.92 9.27
CA ALA A 851 -13.93 -4.46 10.56
C ALA A 851 -13.52 -3.36 11.55
N ASN A 852 -12.94 -2.27 11.04
CA ASN A 852 -12.55 -1.09 11.81
C ASN A 852 -13.65 -0.02 11.92
N SER A 853 -14.82 -0.25 11.33
CA SER A 853 -15.95 0.69 11.35
C SER A 853 -16.92 0.39 12.48
N SER A 854 -17.66 1.40 12.93
CA SER A 854 -18.77 1.20 13.88
C SER A 854 -19.81 0.23 13.30
N SER A 855 -20.46 -0.58 14.14
CA SER A 855 -21.58 -1.47 13.76
C SER A 855 -22.76 -0.78 13.04
N HIS A 856 -22.81 0.54 13.08
CA HIS A 856 -23.79 1.39 12.40
C HIS A 856 -23.32 1.94 11.04
N LEU A 857 -22.23 1.40 10.48
CA LEU A 857 -21.72 1.75 9.16
C LEU A 857 -21.46 0.46 8.39
N THR A 858 -22.08 0.34 7.23
CA THR A 858 -21.81 -0.74 6.28
C THR A 858 -21.21 -0.15 5.02
N LEU A 859 -19.98 -0.53 4.68
CA LEU A 859 -19.37 -0.26 3.39
C LEU A 859 -19.63 -1.44 2.47
N ARG A 860 -20.39 -1.22 1.39
CA ARG A 860 -20.60 -2.25 0.36
C ARG A 860 -19.78 -1.89 -0.88
N PRO A 861 -18.88 -2.77 -1.35
CA PRO A 861 -18.21 -2.55 -2.62
C PRO A 861 -19.22 -2.64 -3.75
N VAL A 862 -19.28 -1.61 -4.59
CA VAL A 862 -20.19 -1.52 -5.73
C VAL A 862 -19.32 -1.40 -6.97
N GLY A 863 -18.81 -2.51 -7.48
CA GLY A 863 -17.91 -2.52 -8.63
C GLY A 863 -16.43 -2.64 -8.26
N LYS A 864 -15.57 -2.43 -9.25
CA LYS A 864 -14.13 -2.73 -9.16
C LYS A 864 -13.34 -1.55 -8.61
N ALA A 865 -12.20 -1.88 -7.99
CA ALA A 865 -11.21 -0.88 -7.58
C ALA A 865 -10.15 -0.68 -8.68
N TYR A 866 -9.72 0.56 -8.88
CA TYR A 866 -8.71 0.96 -9.85
C TYR A 866 -7.64 1.81 -9.18
N THR A 867 -6.39 1.54 -9.50
CA THR A 867 -5.28 2.43 -9.17
C THR A 867 -5.05 3.37 -10.34
N VAL A 868 -5.16 4.66 -10.08
CA VAL A 868 -4.90 5.73 -11.04
C VAL A 868 -3.60 6.42 -10.62
N THR A 869 -2.57 6.32 -11.46
CA THR A 869 -1.27 6.95 -11.22
C THR A 869 -1.07 8.04 -12.26
N VAL A 870 -0.73 9.24 -11.80
CA VAL A 870 -0.23 10.31 -12.68
C VAL A 870 1.25 10.46 -12.42
N LYS A 871 2.05 10.41 -13.48
CA LYS A 871 3.48 10.67 -13.40
C LYS A 871 3.85 11.83 -14.31
N ASP A 872 4.88 12.55 -13.93
CA ASP A 872 5.54 13.46 -14.85
C ASP A 872 6.20 12.63 -15.98
N LEU A 873 6.04 13.05 -17.23
CA LEU A 873 6.57 12.32 -18.37
C LEU A 873 8.09 12.29 -18.41
N ILE A 874 8.73 13.36 -17.94
CA ILE A 874 10.17 13.56 -18.01
C ILE A 874 10.83 12.92 -16.79
N ASN A 875 10.33 13.24 -15.60
CA ASN A 875 10.94 12.81 -14.33
C ASN A 875 10.46 11.42 -13.89
N LYS A 876 9.35 10.91 -14.45
CA LYS A 876 8.70 9.64 -14.07
C LYS A 876 8.27 9.57 -12.59
N GLU A 877 8.35 10.68 -11.87
CA GLU A 877 7.89 10.84 -10.49
C GLU A 877 6.35 10.85 -10.43
N VAL A 878 5.80 10.37 -9.33
CA VAL A 878 4.34 10.42 -9.10
C VAL A 878 3.93 11.84 -8.77
N VAL A 879 3.00 12.38 -9.54
CA VAL A 879 2.44 13.71 -9.31
C VAL A 879 1.34 13.59 -8.25
N ASN A 880 1.64 14.13 -7.07
CA ASN A 880 0.75 14.03 -5.92
C ASN A 880 -0.46 14.98 -6.01
N SER A 881 -0.37 16.06 -6.79
CA SER A 881 -1.50 16.97 -7.04
C SER A 881 -1.43 17.57 -8.44
N LEU A 882 -2.57 17.63 -9.13
CA LEU A 882 -2.76 18.18 -10.46
C LEU A 882 -3.23 19.63 -10.38
N ALA A 883 -2.79 20.46 -11.32
CA ALA A 883 -3.27 21.84 -11.46
C ALA A 883 -4.74 21.91 -11.91
N GLU A 884 -5.14 20.99 -12.80
CA GLU A 884 -6.52 20.83 -13.25
C GLU A 884 -7.04 19.43 -12.85
N PRO A 885 -8.32 19.29 -12.46
CA PRO A 885 -8.84 18.02 -11.99
C PRO A 885 -9.02 16.99 -13.13
N LEU A 886 -8.69 15.75 -12.82
CA LEU A 886 -9.07 14.56 -13.57
C LEU A 886 -10.53 14.21 -13.27
N GLU A 887 -11.33 14.00 -14.30
CA GLU A 887 -12.69 13.47 -14.21
C GLU A 887 -12.66 11.95 -14.32
N LEU A 888 -13.11 11.28 -13.26
CA LEU A 888 -13.33 9.84 -13.18
C LEU A 888 -14.81 9.56 -13.44
N GLU A 889 -15.14 8.63 -14.32
CA GLU A 889 -16.49 8.07 -14.46
C GLU A 889 -16.45 6.55 -14.28
N MET A 890 -17.18 6.01 -13.30
CA MET A 890 -17.22 4.57 -13.00
C MET A 890 -18.60 3.99 -13.29
N SER A 891 -18.64 2.79 -13.88
CA SER A 891 -19.89 2.07 -14.15
C SER A 891 -20.56 1.62 -12.86
N CYS A 892 -21.86 1.87 -12.74
CA CYS A 892 -22.71 1.39 -11.66
C CYS A 892 -23.85 0.48 -12.18
N ARG A 893 -23.78 0.04 -13.44
CA ARG A 893 -24.83 -0.75 -14.13
C ARG A 893 -25.14 -2.04 -13.38
N GLY A 894 -26.36 -2.14 -12.83
CA GLY A 894 -26.83 -3.33 -12.13
C GLY A 894 -26.09 -3.65 -10.83
N LEU A 895 -25.28 -2.72 -10.31
CA LEU A 895 -24.40 -2.95 -9.15
C LEU A 895 -24.91 -2.30 -7.86
N THR A 896 -25.72 -1.25 -7.95
CA THR A 896 -26.20 -0.49 -6.78
C THR A 896 -27.69 -0.67 -6.56
N GLU A 897 -28.08 -0.87 -5.30
CA GLU A 897 -29.49 -0.91 -4.88
C GLU A 897 -29.94 0.45 -4.32
N ASP A 898 -29.01 1.30 -3.87
CA ASP A 898 -29.28 2.64 -3.35
C ASP A 898 -28.29 3.68 -3.94
N PRO A 899 -28.53 4.14 -5.18
CA PRO A 899 -27.58 4.98 -5.92
C PRO A 899 -27.32 6.35 -5.28
N GLU A 900 -28.10 6.75 -4.28
CA GLU A 900 -27.96 8.05 -3.62
C GLU A 900 -26.90 8.06 -2.51
N ILE A 901 -26.57 6.88 -1.94
CA ILE A 901 -25.47 6.71 -0.99
C ILE A 901 -24.21 6.12 -1.66
N THR A 902 -24.27 5.90 -2.97
CA THR A 902 -23.18 5.39 -3.79
C THR A 902 -22.30 6.53 -4.27
N GLY A 903 -20.99 6.39 -4.13
CA GLY A 903 -20.04 7.38 -4.62
C GLY A 903 -18.68 6.80 -4.94
N ILE A 904 -17.84 7.62 -5.58
CA ILE A 904 -16.43 7.30 -5.81
C ILE A 904 -15.65 7.67 -4.55
N TYR A 905 -14.92 6.70 -4.01
CA TYR A 905 -14.08 6.87 -2.82
C TYR A 905 -12.62 6.59 -3.17
N ARG A 906 -11.71 7.36 -2.56
CA ARG A 906 -10.27 7.10 -2.58
C ARG A 906 -9.89 6.36 -1.30
N TYR A 907 -9.14 5.26 -1.43
CA TYR A 907 -8.54 4.55 -0.31
C TYR A 907 -7.15 5.09 -0.01
N GLN A 908 -6.87 5.41 1.26
CA GLN A 908 -5.56 5.81 1.74
C GLN A 908 -5.45 5.50 3.25
N ASP A 909 -4.33 4.91 3.68
CA ASP A 909 -4.00 4.66 5.10
C ASP A 909 -5.14 4.00 5.91
N GLY A 910 -5.75 2.95 5.36
CA GLY A 910 -6.84 2.23 6.04
C GLY A 910 -8.23 2.89 5.92
N LYS A 911 -8.35 4.05 5.28
CA LYS A 911 -9.58 4.85 5.26
C LYS A 911 -10.06 5.17 3.85
N PHE A 912 -11.37 5.05 3.63
CA PHE A 912 -12.04 5.57 2.44
C PHE A 912 -12.43 7.03 2.63
N THR A 913 -12.15 7.86 1.63
CA THR A 913 -12.54 9.29 1.59
C THR A 913 -13.41 9.55 0.37
N TYR A 914 -14.58 10.16 0.58
CA TYR A 914 -15.51 10.52 -0.50
C TYR A 914 -14.85 11.52 -1.47
N VAL A 915 -14.82 11.17 -2.76
CA VAL A 915 -14.29 12.01 -3.85
C VAL A 915 -15.42 12.76 -4.53
N GLY A 916 -16.54 12.09 -4.79
CA GLY A 916 -17.70 12.67 -5.46
C GLY A 916 -18.66 11.63 -5.99
N ALA A 917 -19.86 12.07 -6.35
CA ALA A 917 -20.86 11.24 -7.02
C ALA A 917 -21.80 12.14 -7.83
N LYS A 918 -21.60 12.17 -9.15
CA LYS A 918 -22.56 12.73 -10.09
C LYS A 918 -23.10 11.60 -10.98
N PRO A 919 -24.25 11.01 -10.61
CA PRO A 919 -24.82 9.87 -11.32
C PRO A 919 -25.41 10.30 -12.66
N ASP A 920 -25.00 9.63 -13.73
CA ASP A 920 -25.63 9.65 -15.04
C ASP A 920 -26.54 8.42 -15.16
N LYS A 921 -27.83 8.61 -14.86
CA LYS A 921 -28.84 7.54 -14.88
C LYS A 921 -29.06 6.95 -16.27
N THR A 922 -28.71 7.67 -17.34
CA THR A 922 -28.88 7.19 -18.72
C THR A 922 -27.73 6.29 -19.13
N ARG A 923 -26.50 6.63 -18.73
CA ARG A 923 -25.31 5.82 -19.00
C ARG A 923 -25.03 4.77 -17.92
N GLU A 924 -25.72 4.84 -16.77
CA GLU A 924 -25.44 4.06 -15.56
C GLU A 924 -23.99 4.20 -15.10
N MET A 925 -23.52 5.45 -15.06
CA MET A 925 -22.18 5.84 -14.63
C MET A 925 -22.28 6.79 -13.43
N ILE A 926 -21.27 6.80 -12.57
CA ILE A 926 -21.09 7.80 -11.52
C ILE A 926 -19.79 8.53 -11.80
N SER A 927 -19.82 9.87 -11.80
CA SER A 927 -18.65 10.70 -12.09
C SER A 927 -18.18 11.51 -10.89
N ALA A 928 -16.86 11.77 -10.81
CA ALA A 928 -16.24 12.59 -9.77
C ALA A 928 -14.96 13.25 -10.30
N LYS A 929 -14.59 14.40 -9.73
CA LYS A 929 -13.36 15.11 -10.08
C LYS A 929 -12.32 14.94 -8.97
N THR A 930 -11.08 14.63 -9.34
CA THR A 930 -9.95 14.50 -8.42
C THR A 930 -8.73 15.25 -8.95
N ILE A 931 -8.00 15.92 -8.07
CA ILE A 931 -6.69 16.51 -8.38
C ILE A 931 -5.55 15.58 -7.97
N THR A 932 -5.82 14.35 -7.54
CA THR A 932 -4.82 13.43 -6.98
C THR A 932 -4.96 12.05 -7.59
N GLY A 933 -3.86 11.33 -7.76
CA GLY A 933 -3.87 9.88 -8.01
C GLY A 933 -4.27 9.08 -6.77
N GLY A 934 -4.28 7.75 -6.88
CA GLY A 934 -4.57 6.83 -5.79
C GLY A 934 -5.43 5.63 -6.21
N THR A 935 -5.84 4.84 -5.22
CA THR A 935 -6.79 3.74 -5.43
C THR A 935 -8.22 4.24 -5.24
N PHE A 936 -9.02 4.14 -6.30
CA PHE A 936 -10.41 4.57 -6.35
C PHE A 936 -11.33 3.36 -6.51
N THR A 937 -12.48 3.40 -5.85
CA THR A 937 -13.52 2.39 -6.01
C THR A 937 -14.88 3.04 -5.83
N LEU A 938 -15.89 2.42 -6.43
CA LEU A 938 -17.28 2.80 -6.20
C LEU A 938 -17.78 2.02 -4.96
N LEU A 939 -18.29 2.74 -3.97
CA LEU A 939 -18.79 2.17 -2.71
C LEU A 939 -20.16 2.74 -2.38
N GLU A 940 -21.00 1.90 -1.79
CA GLU A 940 -22.13 2.35 -0.99
C GLU A 940 -21.68 2.52 0.45
N TYR A 941 -21.90 3.72 0.98
CA TYR A 941 -21.61 4.06 2.38
C TYR A 941 -22.94 4.16 3.12
N ASP A 942 -23.39 3.06 3.71
CA ASP A 942 -24.65 3.01 4.44
C ASP A 942 -24.42 3.30 5.93
N LYS A 943 -24.47 4.58 6.28
CA LYS A 943 -24.44 5.02 7.68
C LYS A 943 -25.85 5.07 8.24
N GLN A 944 -26.12 4.21 9.21
CA GLN A 944 -27.41 4.14 9.88
C GLN A 944 -27.37 4.86 11.23
N PHE A 945 -28.49 5.47 11.60
CA PHE A 945 -28.67 6.08 12.92
C PHE A 945 -29.98 5.59 13.53
N THR A 946 -29.92 5.08 14.75
CA THR A 946 -31.05 4.41 15.41
C THR A 946 -32.20 5.37 15.71
N ASP A 947 -31.91 6.65 15.88
CA ASP A 947 -32.88 7.72 16.13
C ASP A 947 -33.44 8.37 14.85
N LEU A 948 -33.10 7.85 13.67
CA LEU A 948 -33.64 8.29 12.39
C LEU A 948 -34.64 7.33 11.76
N ALA A 949 -34.87 6.13 12.32
CA ALA A 949 -35.80 5.17 11.73
C ALA A 949 -37.21 5.76 11.55
N GLY A 950 -37.64 5.93 10.30
CA GLY A 950 -38.94 6.52 9.94
C GLY A 950 -39.00 8.05 10.13
N HIS A 951 -37.87 8.69 10.41
CA HIS A 951 -37.76 10.14 10.52
C HIS A 951 -37.74 10.79 9.13
N TRP A 952 -38.46 11.89 8.95
CA TRP A 952 -38.62 12.55 7.65
C TRP A 952 -37.31 13.02 6.98
N ALA A 953 -36.24 13.18 7.76
CA ALA A 953 -34.90 13.60 7.29
C ALA A 953 -33.91 12.43 7.13
N GLU A 954 -34.32 11.19 7.42
CA GLU A 954 -33.45 10.00 7.41
C GLU A 954 -32.69 9.87 6.09
N LYS A 955 -33.42 9.98 4.98
CA LYS A 955 -32.89 9.86 3.63
C LYS A 955 -31.79 10.90 3.34
N ASP A 956 -32.08 12.18 3.56
CA ASP A 956 -31.12 13.27 3.35
C ASP A 956 -29.87 13.11 4.23
N ILE A 957 -30.05 12.68 5.49
CA ILE A 957 -28.93 12.49 6.42
C ILE A 957 -28.05 11.30 6.01
N ARG A 958 -28.63 10.20 5.54
CA ARG A 958 -27.87 9.06 5.00
C ARG A 958 -27.00 9.48 3.81
N VAL A 959 -27.58 10.20 2.85
CA VAL A 959 -26.85 10.74 1.68
C VAL A 959 -25.73 11.68 2.12
N LEU A 960 -26.00 12.64 2.99
CA LEU A 960 -24.97 13.57 3.46
C LEU A 960 -23.90 12.89 4.31
N SER A 961 -24.21 11.76 4.97
CA SER A 961 -23.24 10.97 5.71
C SER A 961 -22.33 10.20 4.76
N ALA A 962 -22.87 9.61 3.68
CA ALA A 962 -22.08 9.01 2.60
C ALA A 962 -21.10 10.01 1.97
N ARG A 963 -21.56 11.26 1.79
CA ARG A 963 -20.72 12.36 1.30
C ARG A 963 -19.71 12.89 2.34
N HIS A 964 -19.66 12.29 3.52
CA HIS A 964 -18.89 12.75 4.69
C HIS A 964 -19.19 14.20 5.13
N ILE A 965 -20.34 14.76 4.73
CA ILE A 965 -20.73 16.14 5.06
C ILE A 965 -21.23 16.23 6.50
N VAL A 966 -22.11 15.30 6.89
CA VAL A 966 -22.65 15.22 8.26
C VAL A 966 -22.11 13.99 8.97
N SER A 967 -22.03 14.10 10.29
CA SER A 967 -21.73 13.00 11.21
C SER A 967 -22.76 12.96 12.34
N GLY A 968 -22.91 11.78 12.95
CA GLY A 968 -23.77 11.61 14.12
C GLY A 968 -23.30 12.40 15.33
N ALA A 969 -24.20 12.59 16.30
CA ALA A 969 -23.82 13.03 17.64
C ALA A 969 -23.03 11.94 18.37
N THR A 970 -23.31 10.68 18.06
CA THR A 970 -22.53 9.49 18.42
C THR A 970 -22.39 8.59 17.19
N PRO A 971 -21.63 7.47 17.25
CA PRO A 971 -21.63 6.49 16.18
C PRO A 971 -23.02 5.92 15.85
N ALA A 972 -23.95 5.90 16.81
CA ALA A 972 -25.28 5.28 16.69
C ALA A 972 -26.42 6.28 16.47
N THR A 973 -26.27 7.54 16.88
CA THR A 973 -27.35 8.53 16.94
C THR A 973 -26.99 9.84 16.24
N PHE A 974 -27.94 10.43 15.52
CA PHE A 974 -27.78 11.70 14.83
C PHE A 974 -28.21 12.92 15.65
N ALA A 975 -29.13 12.74 16.60
CA ALA A 975 -29.83 13.75 17.38
C ALA A 975 -30.62 14.76 16.49
N PRO A 976 -31.59 14.31 15.67
CA PRO A 976 -32.26 15.17 14.67
C PRO A 976 -32.97 16.38 15.28
N GLY A 977 -33.50 16.26 16.50
CA GLY A 977 -34.22 17.33 17.21
C GLY A 977 -33.33 18.33 17.94
N GLN A 978 -32.02 18.09 18.07
CA GLN A 978 -31.12 18.99 18.78
C GLN A 978 -30.96 20.30 18.02
N THR A 979 -30.98 21.43 18.75
CA THR A 979 -30.75 22.76 18.16
C THR A 979 -29.33 22.86 17.60
N ALA A 980 -29.20 23.29 16.35
CA ALA A 980 -27.91 23.49 15.70
C ALA A 980 -27.30 24.86 16.07
N THR A 981 -25.99 24.87 16.26
CA THR A 981 -25.23 26.10 16.54
C THR A 981 -24.75 26.77 15.26
N ARG A 982 -24.45 28.07 15.34
CA ARG A 982 -23.89 28.84 14.21
C ARG A 982 -22.56 28.26 13.71
N ALA A 983 -21.68 27.80 14.62
CA ALA A 983 -20.43 27.15 14.25
C ALA A 983 -20.64 25.82 13.52
N GLN A 984 -21.58 25.00 13.98
CA GLN A 984 -21.92 23.74 13.29
C GLN A 984 -22.42 23.99 11.87
N CYS A 985 -23.31 24.96 11.66
CA CYS A 985 -23.79 25.29 10.32
C CYS A 985 -22.68 25.80 9.39
N ALA A 986 -21.76 26.63 9.91
CA ALA A 986 -20.60 27.09 9.14
C ALA A 986 -19.71 25.91 8.71
N ALA A 987 -19.38 25.01 9.64
CA ALA A 987 -18.54 23.84 9.34
C ALA A 987 -19.20 22.88 8.34
N LEU A 988 -20.52 22.65 8.46
CA LEU A 988 -21.25 21.82 7.50
C LEU A 988 -21.27 22.45 6.10
N LEU A 989 -21.41 23.77 5.98
CA LEU A 989 -21.40 24.45 4.67
C LEU A 989 -20.01 24.44 4.02
N VAL A 990 -18.95 24.69 4.80
CA VAL A 990 -17.56 24.60 4.30
C VAL A 990 -17.28 23.20 3.77
N ARG A 991 -17.70 22.16 4.52
CA ARG A 991 -17.53 20.77 4.10
C ARG A 991 -18.38 20.43 2.88
N ALA A 992 -19.64 20.85 2.85
CA ALA A 992 -20.54 20.63 1.72
C ALA A 992 -20.02 21.25 0.42
N LEU A 993 -19.33 22.39 0.51
CA LEU A 993 -18.78 23.10 -0.64
C LEU A 993 -17.34 22.69 -1.00
N GLY A 994 -16.74 21.76 -0.25
CA GLY A 994 -15.35 21.35 -0.46
C GLY A 994 -14.33 22.48 -0.29
N ILE A 995 -14.65 23.50 0.52
CA ILE A 995 -13.75 24.66 0.72
C ILE A 995 -12.63 24.26 1.69
N PRO A 996 -11.34 24.43 1.34
CA PRO A 996 -10.25 24.15 2.26
C PRO A 996 -10.32 25.02 3.51
N LYS A 997 -10.05 24.42 4.68
CA LYS A 997 -9.94 25.16 5.94
C LYS A 997 -8.82 26.21 5.85
N SER A 998 -9.00 27.33 6.55
CA SER A 998 -8.04 28.44 6.51
C SER A 998 -7.62 28.83 7.93
N ASN A 999 -6.31 28.91 8.19
CA ASN A 999 -5.79 29.46 9.44
C ASN A 999 -5.68 31.00 9.42
N ALA A 1000 -5.98 31.63 8.28
CA ALA A 1000 -5.87 33.07 8.12
C ALA A 1000 -7.12 33.83 8.60
N GLY A 1001 -6.94 34.74 9.56
CA GLY A 1001 -7.49 36.10 9.50
C GLY A 1001 -9.01 36.28 9.65
N HIS A 1002 -9.64 35.74 10.70
CA HIS A 1002 -10.89 36.33 11.19
C HIS A 1002 -10.63 37.32 12.34
N THR A 1003 -11.45 38.36 12.44
CA THR A 1003 -11.35 39.40 13.49
C THR A 1003 -12.19 39.09 14.74
N PHE A 1004 -12.82 37.91 14.80
CA PHE A 1004 -13.70 37.53 15.89
C PHE A 1004 -12.92 37.15 17.15
N THR A 1005 -13.30 37.76 18.27
CA THR A 1005 -12.64 37.58 19.58
C THR A 1005 -13.16 36.37 20.35
N ASP A 1006 -14.36 35.89 20.00
CA ASP A 1006 -15.05 34.74 20.60
C ASP A 1006 -14.83 33.44 19.81
N VAL A 1007 -13.89 33.44 18.87
CA VAL A 1007 -13.46 32.23 18.14
C VAL A 1007 -11.99 32.01 18.46
N SER A 1008 -11.70 31.08 19.36
CA SER A 1008 -10.33 30.67 19.67
C SER A 1008 -9.68 30.02 18.44
N GLN A 1009 -8.40 30.28 18.18
CA GLN A 1009 -7.66 29.63 17.09
C GLN A 1009 -7.57 28.10 17.26
N SER A 1010 -7.61 27.61 18.51
CA SER A 1010 -7.63 26.17 18.83
C SER A 1010 -9.02 25.54 18.78
N ALA A 1011 -10.09 26.32 18.55
CA ALA A 1011 -11.44 25.77 18.47
C ALA A 1011 -11.60 24.90 17.22
N TRP A 1012 -12.29 23.76 17.35
CA TRP A 1012 -12.47 22.81 16.25
C TRP A 1012 -13.10 23.40 14.98
N TYR A 1013 -13.88 24.49 15.12
CA TYR A 1013 -14.55 25.22 14.05
C TYR A 1013 -13.78 26.45 13.55
N ALA A 1014 -12.64 26.81 14.13
CA ALA A 1014 -11.94 28.07 13.82
C ALA A 1014 -11.58 28.19 12.33
N GLY A 1015 -10.97 27.14 11.78
CA GLY A 1015 -10.58 27.08 10.38
C GLY A 1015 -11.76 27.07 9.40
N ASP A 1016 -12.88 26.47 9.80
CA ASP A 1016 -14.13 26.46 9.04
C ASP A 1016 -14.77 27.86 9.03
N VAL A 1017 -14.85 28.53 10.18
CA VAL A 1017 -15.36 29.90 10.28
C VAL A 1017 -14.51 30.86 9.44
N ALA A 1018 -13.18 30.78 9.54
CA ALA A 1018 -12.28 31.60 8.74
C ALA A 1018 -12.50 31.42 7.23
N ALA A 1019 -12.59 30.16 6.78
CA ALA A 1019 -12.83 29.84 5.37
C ALA A 1019 -14.17 30.37 4.87
N ALA A 1020 -15.25 30.19 5.64
CA ALA A 1020 -16.57 30.66 5.29
C ALA A 1020 -16.67 32.21 5.28
N VAL A 1021 -15.94 32.90 6.15
CA VAL A 1021 -15.86 34.38 6.14
C VAL A 1021 -15.10 34.85 4.90
N LYS A 1022 -13.95 34.25 4.61
CA LYS A 1022 -13.13 34.58 3.44
C LYS A 1022 -13.90 34.36 2.13
N ALA A 1023 -14.72 33.30 2.08
CA ALA A 1023 -15.60 33.00 0.96
C ALA A 1023 -16.86 33.89 0.90
N GLY A 1024 -17.06 34.81 1.86
CA GLY A 1024 -18.23 35.71 1.91
C GLY A 1024 -19.55 35.03 2.31
N ILE A 1025 -19.51 33.75 2.69
CA ILE A 1025 -20.69 32.94 3.02
C ILE A 1025 -21.30 33.41 4.34
N ILE A 1026 -20.47 33.63 5.36
CA ILE A 1026 -20.94 34.02 6.70
C ILE A 1026 -20.37 35.38 7.11
N LYS A 1027 -21.12 36.06 7.99
CA LYS A 1027 -20.68 37.26 8.70
C LYS A 1027 -20.89 37.05 10.21
N GLY A 1028 -20.12 37.80 11.01
CA GLY A 1028 -20.30 37.85 12.46
C GLY A 1028 -21.66 38.43 12.86
N THR A 1029 -22.08 38.17 14.10
CA THR A 1029 -23.24 38.85 14.70
C THR A 1029 -22.91 40.32 15.01
N SER A 1030 -21.61 40.64 15.12
CA SER A 1030 -21.05 41.99 15.15
C SER A 1030 -19.72 42.02 14.38
N ALA A 1031 -19.06 43.18 14.29
CA ALA A 1031 -17.75 43.31 13.65
C ALA A 1031 -16.63 42.46 14.34
N GLY A 1032 -16.78 42.14 15.63
CA GLY A 1032 -15.77 41.41 16.42
C GLY A 1032 -16.30 40.16 17.12
N THR A 1033 -17.53 39.74 16.83
CA THR A 1033 -18.20 38.61 17.49
C THR A 1033 -18.90 37.72 16.47
N PHE A 1034 -18.67 36.40 16.54
CA PHE A 1034 -19.30 35.40 15.69
C PHE A 1034 -20.49 34.69 16.34
N SER A 1035 -20.44 34.52 17.66
CA SER A 1035 -21.37 33.77 18.51
C SER A 1035 -21.45 32.28 18.14
N PRO A 1036 -20.33 31.53 18.23
CA PRO A 1036 -20.23 30.16 17.71
C PRO A 1036 -21.24 29.18 18.33
N ASP A 1037 -21.41 29.22 19.66
CA ASP A 1037 -22.26 28.27 20.40
C ASP A 1037 -23.74 28.68 20.46
N LYS A 1038 -24.08 29.84 19.90
CA LYS A 1038 -25.47 30.33 19.85
C LYS A 1038 -26.26 29.47 18.87
N GLY A 1039 -27.45 29.03 19.28
CA GLY A 1039 -28.43 28.42 18.38
C GLY A 1039 -28.73 29.33 17.19
N ILE A 1040 -28.78 28.75 15.99
CA ILE A 1040 -29.00 29.50 14.76
C ILE A 1040 -30.51 29.63 14.46
N SER A 1041 -30.95 30.83 14.12
CA SER A 1041 -32.33 31.05 13.67
C SER A 1041 -32.51 30.68 12.20
N ARG A 1042 -33.75 30.39 11.81
CA ARG A 1042 -34.11 30.09 10.41
C ARG A 1042 -33.73 31.21 9.44
N ALA A 1043 -33.87 32.47 9.86
CA ALA A 1043 -33.43 33.62 9.08
C ALA A 1043 -31.91 33.66 8.89
N GLU A 1044 -31.13 33.40 9.95
CA GLU A 1044 -29.67 33.38 9.87
C GLU A 1044 -29.18 32.26 8.95
N LEU A 1045 -29.75 31.05 9.07
CA LEU A 1045 -29.40 29.93 8.19
C LEU A 1045 -29.74 30.24 6.73
N ALA A 1046 -30.95 30.75 6.46
CA ALA A 1046 -31.36 31.12 5.11
C ALA A 1046 -30.42 32.16 4.47
N VAL A 1047 -29.91 33.13 5.25
CA VAL A 1047 -28.89 34.06 4.75
C VAL A 1047 -27.61 33.37 4.35
N MET A 1048 -27.10 32.43 5.16
CA MET A 1048 -25.88 31.70 4.83
C MET A 1048 -26.05 30.89 3.54
N ILE A 1049 -27.19 30.18 3.41
CA ILE A 1049 -27.52 29.34 2.25
C ILE A 1049 -27.70 30.16 0.98
N SER A 1050 -28.46 31.25 1.05
CA SER A 1050 -28.76 32.07 -0.13
C SER A 1050 -27.54 32.81 -0.66
N ARG A 1051 -26.56 33.16 0.19
CA ARG A 1051 -25.28 33.70 -0.27
C ARG A 1051 -24.48 32.69 -1.07
N VAL A 1052 -24.50 31.42 -0.65
CA VAL A 1052 -23.88 30.34 -1.43
C VAL A 1052 -24.60 30.20 -2.77
N LEU A 1053 -25.94 30.14 -2.74
CA LEU A 1053 -26.74 30.01 -3.96
C LEU A 1053 -26.47 31.16 -4.93
N GLU A 1054 -26.54 32.41 -4.48
CA GLU A 1054 -26.23 33.60 -5.28
C GLU A 1054 -24.81 33.54 -5.81
N SER A 1055 -23.81 33.26 -4.96
CA SER A 1055 -22.41 33.19 -5.38
C SER A 1055 -22.14 32.10 -6.41
N LYS A 1056 -22.87 30.98 -6.39
CA LYS A 1056 -22.65 29.83 -7.28
C LYS A 1056 -23.50 29.88 -8.55
N THR A 1057 -24.68 30.50 -8.50
CA THR A 1057 -25.67 30.46 -9.59
C THR A 1057 -26.00 31.83 -10.16
N GLY A 1058 -25.61 32.92 -9.49
CA GLY A 1058 -26.02 34.29 -9.83
C GLY A 1058 -27.52 34.55 -9.62
N ARG A 1059 -28.23 33.66 -8.92
CA ARG A 1059 -29.68 33.76 -8.76
C ARG A 1059 -30.05 34.81 -7.73
N GLU A 1060 -30.91 35.73 -8.13
CA GLU A 1060 -31.52 36.75 -7.28
C GLU A 1060 -33.04 36.47 -7.13
N VAL A 1061 -33.67 37.10 -6.15
CA VAL A 1061 -35.12 36.97 -5.95
C VAL A 1061 -35.86 37.70 -7.07
N SER A 1062 -36.84 37.03 -7.69
CA SER A 1062 -37.55 37.61 -8.86
C SER A 1062 -38.47 38.79 -8.49
N ASP A 1063 -39.21 38.66 -7.39
CA ASP A 1063 -40.05 39.72 -6.81
C ASP A 1063 -40.19 39.51 -5.30
N LEU A 1064 -39.41 40.28 -4.54
CA LEU A 1064 -39.34 40.19 -3.09
C LEU A 1064 -40.73 40.29 -2.43
N ASN A 1065 -41.54 41.25 -2.85
CA ASN A 1065 -42.83 41.51 -2.21
C ASN A 1065 -43.83 40.40 -2.52
N LYS A 1066 -43.84 39.93 -3.76
CA LYS A 1066 -44.72 38.84 -4.18
C LYS A 1066 -44.39 37.52 -3.49
N VAL A 1067 -43.11 37.17 -3.36
CA VAL A 1067 -42.68 35.95 -2.68
C VAL A 1067 -43.05 36.00 -1.19
N LEU A 1068 -42.76 37.10 -0.52
CA LEU A 1068 -43.02 37.23 0.92
C LEU A 1068 -44.50 37.43 1.27
N ALA A 1069 -45.33 37.96 0.36
CA ALA A 1069 -46.77 38.16 0.59
C ALA A 1069 -47.54 36.87 0.89
N LYS A 1070 -46.99 35.70 0.53
CA LYS A 1070 -47.55 34.39 0.85
C LYS A 1070 -47.49 34.07 2.36
N TYR A 1071 -46.60 34.70 3.10
CA TYR A 1071 -46.30 34.34 4.48
C TYR A 1071 -46.87 35.35 5.47
N THR A 1072 -47.74 34.88 6.35
CA THR A 1072 -48.44 35.70 7.34
C THR A 1072 -47.50 36.30 8.39
N ASP A 1073 -46.33 35.68 8.60
CA ASP A 1073 -45.29 36.12 9.53
C ASP A 1073 -44.11 36.84 8.84
N ALA A 1074 -44.24 37.21 7.55
CA ALA A 1074 -43.21 37.93 6.82
C ALA A 1074 -42.77 39.24 7.50
N GLY A 1075 -43.66 39.89 8.25
CA GLY A 1075 -43.34 41.08 9.06
C GLY A 1075 -42.37 40.83 10.22
N GLN A 1076 -42.12 39.57 10.59
CA GLN A 1076 -41.14 39.19 11.62
C GLN A 1076 -39.72 38.99 11.06
N ILE A 1077 -39.57 38.99 9.73
CA ILE A 1077 -38.27 38.86 9.06
C ILE A 1077 -37.48 40.16 9.25
N PRO A 1078 -36.26 40.12 9.81
CA PRO A 1078 -35.40 41.29 9.88
C PRO A 1078 -35.08 41.83 8.48
N ASP A 1079 -34.98 43.15 8.32
CA ASP A 1079 -34.76 43.77 7.00
C ASP A 1079 -33.53 43.22 6.28
N TRP A 1080 -32.43 42.98 6.99
CA TRP A 1080 -31.20 42.39 6.45
C TRP A 1080 -31.35 40.96 5.93
N ALA A 1081 -32.43 40.26 6.27
CA ALA A 1081 -32.70 38.87 5.89
C ALA A 1081 -33.77 38.72 4.80
N LYS A 1082 -34.52 39.78 4.47
CA LYS A 1082 -35.72 39.68 3.61
C LYS A 1082 -35.41 39.12 2.23
N GLU A 1083 -34.42 39.69 1.54
CA GLU A 1083 -34.01 39.25 0.20
C GLU A 1083 -33.52 37.80 0.20
N TRP A 1084 -32.67 37.46 1.16
CA TRP A 1084 -32.09 36.13 1.26
C TRP A 1084 -33.10 35.04 1.62
N ILE A 1085 -34.04 35.32 2.54
CA ILE A 1085 -35.11 34.38 2.86
C ILE A 1085 -36.02 34.21 1.65
N ALA A 1086 -36.38 35.29 0.98
CA ALA A 1086 -37.21 35.22 -0.22
C ALA A 1086 -36.52 34.37 -1.31
N LEU A 1087 -35.21 34.56 -1.53
CA LEU A 1087 -34.43 33.75 -2.46
C LEU A 1087 -34.40 32.26 -2.07
N ALA A 1088 -34.17 31.95 -0.79
CA ALA A 1088 -34.13 30.57 -0.29
C ALA A 1088 -35.48 29.85 -0.47
N VAL A 1089 -36.58 30.59 -0.25
CA VAL A 1089 -37.95 30.07 -0.33
C VAL A 1089 -38.42 29.96 -1.78
N GLU A 1090 -38.16 30.95 -2.62
CA GLU A 1090 -38.46 30.93 -4.05
C GLU A 1090 -37.71 29.79 -4.75
N SER A 1091 -36.48 29.51 -4.31
CA SER A 1091 -35.68 28.39 -4.81
C SER A 1091 -36.10 27.05 -4.22
N GLY A 1092 -37.03 26.99 -3.26
CA GLY A 1092 -37.49 25.73 -2.65
C GLY A 1092 -36.48 25.06 -1.72
N ILE A 1093 -35.34 25.70 -1.44
CA ILE A 1093 -34.32 25.18 -0.51
C ILE A 1093 -34.85 25.26 0.92
N VAL A 1094 -35.44 26.40 1.29
CA VAL A 1094 -36.11 26.60 2.58
C VAL A 1094 -37.62 26.59 2.38
N ASN A 1095 -38.29 25.57 2.91
CA ASN A 1095 -39.75 25.55 2.95
C ASN A 1095 -40.29 26.22 4.22
N GLY A 1096 -41.49 26.81 4.13
CA GLY A 1096 -42.23 27.28 5.30
C GLY A 1096 -42.51 26.13 6.27
N ARG A 1097 -42.59 26.42 7.58
CA ARG A 1097 -42.99 25.40 8.58
C ARG A 1097 -44.48 25.05 8.45
N THR A 1098 -45.28 25.99 7.95
CA THR A 1098 -46.63 25.73 7.44
C THR A 1098 -46.72 26.22 5.99
N ALA A 1099 -47.88 26.04 5.35
CA ALA A 1099 -48.15 26.56 4.02
C ALA A 1099 -47.98 28.10 3.90
N ASP A 1100 -48.12 28.82 5.02
CA ASP A 1100 -48.23 30.27 5.12
C ASP A 1100 -47.38 30.89 6.26
N THR A 1101 -46.46 30.15 6.89
CA THR A 1101 -45.51 30.68 7.89
C THR A 1101 -44.08 30.18 7.70
N ILE A 1102 -43.10 31.06 7.94
CA ILE A 1102 -41.66 30.76 7.84
C ILE A 1102 -41.04 30.48 9.21
N VAL A 1103 -41.51 31.16 10.25
CA VAL A 1103 -40.97 31.22 11.61
C VAL A 1103 -39.52 31.73 11.61
N PRO A 1104 -39.24 32.96 11.12
CA PRO A 1104 -37.87 33.43 10.85
C PRO A 1104 -36.97 33.50 12.09
N LYS A 1105 -37.56 33.71 13.28
CA LYS A 1105 -36.84 33.75 14.56
C LYS A 1105 -36.71 32.39 15.25
N GLY A 1106 -37.36 31.36 14.71
CA GLY A 1106 -37.33 30.00 15.27
C GLY A 1106 -35.94 29.40 15.14
N MET A 1107 -35.51 28.65 16.16
CA MET A 1107 -34.26 27.90 16.13
C MET A 1107 -34.37 26.70 15.19
N VAL A 1108 -33.28 26.42 14.48
CA VAL A 1108 -33.17 25.31 13.54
C VAL A 1108 -32.56 24.10 14.24
N ASN A 1109 -33.13 22.91 14.01
CA ASN A 1109 -32.54 21.66 14.51
C ASN A 1109 -31.58 21.01 13.50
N ARG A 1110 -30.80 20.01 13.94
CA ARG A 1110 -29.82 19.31 13.09
C ARG A 1110 -30.43 18.68 11.85
N ALA A 1111 -31.65 18.13 11.95
CA ALA A 1111 -32.34 17.56 10.79
C ALA A 1111 -32.73 18.62 9.75
N GLU A 1112 -33.29 19.75 10.18
CA GLU A 1112 -33.59 20.87 9.29
C GLU A 1112 -32.33 21.40 8.59
N VAL A 1113 -31.20 21.50 9.30
CA VAL A 1113 -29.92 21.91 8.69
C VAL A 1113 -29.48 20.91 7.62
N ALA A 1114 -29.50 19.62 7.92
CA ALA A 1114 -29.11 18.57 6.96
C ALA A 1114 -29.96 18.65 5.68
N VAL A 1115 -31.29 18.66 5.80
CA VAL A 1115 -32.19 18.71 4.63
C VAL A 1115 -32.00 19.99 3.81
N ILE A 1116 -31.80 21.15 4.48
CA ILE A 1116 -31.55 22.41 3.78
C ILE A 1116 -30.22 22.38 3.01
N ILE A 1117 -29.17 21.78 3.59
CA ILE A 1117 -27.88 21.61 2.91
C ILE A 1117 -27.99 20.62 1.74
N GLY A 1118 -28.69 19.50 1.92
CA GLY A 1118 -28.95 18.54 0.85
C GLY A 1118 -29.62 19.20 -0.36
N ARG A 1119 -30.69 19.97 -0.12
CA ARG A 1119 -31.36 20.74 -1.18
C ARG A 1119 -30.48 21.81 -1.80
N LEU A 1120 -29.63 22.49 -1.03
CA LEU A 1120 -28.69 23.45 -1.59
C LEU A 1120 -27.75 22.77 -2.59
N LEU A 1121 -27.22 21.59 -2.26
CA LEU A 1121 -26.33 20.83 -3.13
C LEU A 1121 -27.02 20.44 -4.44
N GLU A 1122 -28.28 19.98 -4.38
CA GLU A 1122 -29.09 19.69 -5.58
C GLU A 1122 -29.25 20.88 -6.54
N HIS A 1123 -29.10 22.12 -6.05
CA HIS A 1123 -29.25 23.32 -6.87
C HIS A 1123 -27.93 23.83 -7.47
N ILE A 1124 -26.79 23.43 -6.93
CA ILE A 1124 -25.47 23.99 -7.32
C ILE A 1124 -24.55 22.96 -8.01
N GLU A 1125 -24.95 21.69 -8.07
CA GLU A 1125 -24.27 20.57 -8.74
C GLU A 1125 -24.95 20.15 -10.04
#